data_AF-M3HFH7-F1
#
_entry.id   AF-M3HFH7-F1
#
_cell.length_a   1.000
_cell.length_b   1.000
_cell.length_c   1.000
_cell.angle_alpha   90.00
_cell.angle_beta   90.00
_cell.angle_gamma   90.00
#
_symmetry.space_group_name_H-M   'P 1'
#
loop_
_entity.id
_entity.type
_entity.pdbx_description
1 polymer ?
#
loop_
_entity_poly.entity_id
_entity_poly.type
_entity_poly.pdbx_seq_one_letter_code
_entity_poly.pdbx_strand_id
1 'polypeptide(L)'
;MEYDIRNDLDKIFTSPDTLNELPQLLSHVSQYKLQLSQEINQSVSQYKSVELSDDIINLVNTIKEVKKDSQITKESISLMTSSIQKLDQYKKNLVTSMTVLKRLQMLINVNNTLSSIISSHNYKEIYQLLGVMKELLQFFQPYKSINEINQINLMIVHTQNKLIDDIFIDFEEFTNKDEEQLLYGAKILELIDVKYKEKLLTWFYNFQLRDLREVFSGEAGSLDNLNRRFLYFKNILKQVQQYKIFPWDVSGEIIKEFCKMTKQDISKLLYNTKVESKSLLDNLTTTLEFEKSLNLKNDISSAFEPYLSIWVHEQDNYLSSKILEFSATSQLPPELKDVSSNVPNIAVTSTELFKIFNRLLSHISKLTDGETIVDLTKLFNRYLFEYNNKILLPILATEDYSVDSIKYFTMLLNTGDYMIGNIEELSTKIKKFTKLTVPELNTEIFYQLINKSMSSLLMKMSVDFKPCWREFFNIDWSQLDSVNDISSYMTDLKTKISDNLKIILPLIIRDSYVRNFSDKLVELLITTIANNLKYVKPLQTSSVEQISMDVYSLKELALKFPLYSAKEVSKSYIKFVNNHFHDLESLLKLLMVPTVPVENIIESYFELIGDKSISNFTKVLNLKKVDRASQHKYIENFKLQLSIDDGTVTSCALLQNLEDEEEPSRAATPDIKLNERFETHVNKINENFKNFISISPMKVVKICGIKTFDAATVAVDNEANLLGCILVPNRERTIDFEEAKKISKLVKRKSRQPFKFTAQTPTEHFENVSQWIIENGPFLVGVFRNQSKDEVFRIARELDLDFIQLHGSEDKLSFINDEFGVIARYVVPNEIELLKEQSTSWMKCISMPLLDSEVGGEEE
;
A
#
# COMPACT_ATOMS: atom_id res chain seq x y z
N MET A 1 13.69 -49.09 -73.08
CA MET A 1 12.46 -49.08 -73.88
C MET A 1 12.48 -50.30 -74.76
N GLU A 2 11.45 -51.13 -74.69
CA GLU A 2 11.29 -52.34 -75.50
C GLU A 2 11.13 -51.96 -76.98
N TYR A 3 12.08 -52.36 -77.81
CA TYR A 3 12.06 -52.14 -79.25
C TYR A 3 11.26 -53.26 -79.93
N ASP A 4 10.17 -52.92 -80.59
CA ASP A 4 9.29 -53.87 -81.30
C ASP A 4 9.73 -54.02 -82.77
N ILE A 5 10.30 -55.18 -83.07
CA ILE A 5 11.00 -55.49 -84.34
C ILE A 5 10.03 -55.52 -85.54
N ARG A 6 8.73 -55.73 -85.32
CA ARG A 6 7.77 -55.95 -86.41
C ARG A 6 7.58 -54.73 -87.30
N ASN A 7 7.56 -53.53 -86.72
CA ASN A 7 7.32 -52.28 -87.46
C ASN A 7 8.42 -51.94 -88.47
N ASP A 8 9.65 -52.37 -88.21
CA ASP A 8 10.77 -52.09 -89.10
C ASP A 8 10.93 -53.19 -90.16
N LEU A 9 10.55 -54.44 -89.86
CA LEU A 9 10.49 -55.52 -90.86
C LEU A 9 9.52 -55.18 -91.99
N ASP A 10 8.34 -54.64 -91.66
CA ASP A 10 7.34 -54.27 -92.67
C ASP A 10 7.78 -53.11 -93.57
N LYS A 11 8.63 -52.20 -93.06
CA LYS A 11 9.22 -51.11 -93.86
C LYS A 11 10.37 -51.57 -94.74
N ILE A 12 11.14 -52.55 -94.29
CA ILE A 12 12.31 -53.06 -95.03
C ILE A 12 11.85 -53.97 -96.19
N PHE A 13 10.80 -54.78 -95.97
CA PHE A 13 10.29 -55.73 -96.97
C PHE A 13 8.98 -55.26 -97.60
N THR A 14 9.04 -54.16 -98.34
CA THR A 14 7.86 -53.55 -98.99
C THR A 14 7.49 -54.19 -100.33
N SER A 15 8.41 -54.93 -100.97
CA SER A 15 8.12 -55.69 -102.19
C SER A 15 8.73 -57.09 -102.16
N PRO A 16 8.20 -58.08 -102.89
CA PRO A 16 8.77 -59.43 -102.95
C PRO A 16 10.23 -59.46 -103.43
N ASP A 17 10.66 -58.47 -104.21
CA ASP A 17 12.04 -58.39 -104.72
C ASP A 17 13.06 -57.98 -103.64
N THR A 18 12.63 -57.27 -102.58
CA THR A 18 13.52 -56.87 -101.46
C THR A 18 14.02 -58.04 -100.60
N LEU A 19 13.42 -59.23 -100.72
CA LEU A 19 13.94 -60.45 -100.08
C LEU A 19 15.30 -60.91 -100.64
N ASN A 20 15.63 -60.55 -101.89
CA ASN A 20 16.92 -60.90 -102.49
C ASN A 20 18.09 -60.12 -101.90
N GLU A 21 17.82 -58.97 -101.26
CA GLU A 21 18.83 -58.12 -100.61
C GLU A 21 19.06 -58.48 -99.12
N LEU A 22 18.31 -59.45 -98.59
CA LEU A 22 18.41 -59.93 -97.21
C LEU A 22 19.84 -60.36 -96.80
N PRO A 23 20.64 -61.06 -97.64
CA PRO A 23 22.00 -61.44 -97.28
C PRO A 23 22.93 -60.22 -97.10
N GLN A 24 22.75 -59.18 -97.91
CA GLN A 24 23.51 -57.94 -97.81
C GLN A 24 23.13 -57.15 -96.55
N LEU A 25 21.84 -57.11 -96.20
CA LEU A 25 21.39 -56.48 -94.97
C LEU A 25 21.90 -57.22 -93.72
N LEU A 26 21.84 -58.56 -93.70
CA LEU A 26 22.40 -59.37 -92.61
C LEU A 26 23.91 -59.18 -92.48
N SER A 27 24.63 -59.12 -93.61
CA SER A 27 26.05 -58.79 -93.63
C SER A 27 26.31 -57.41 -93.02
N HIS A 28 25.56 -56.39 -93.43
CA HIS A 28 25.71 -55.03 -92.93
C HIS A 28 25.40 -54.92 -91.43
N VAL A 29 24.31 -55.54 -90.96
CA VAL A 29 23.94 -55.55 -89.53
C VAL A 29 24.97 -56.32 -88.70
N SER A 30 25.51 -57.44 -89.22
CA SER A 30 26.56 -58.19 -88.54
C SER A 30 27.87 -57.40 -88.44
N GLN A 31 28.25 -56.68 -89.50
CA GLN A 31 29.39 -55.77 -89.49
C GLN A 31 29.18 -54.63 -88.50
N TYR A 32 28.01 -54.00 -88.52
CA TYR A 32 27.68 -52.90 -87.62
C TYR A 32 27.69 -53.36 -86.15
N LYS A 33 27.13 -54.54 -85.85
CA LYS A 33 27.17 -55.13 -84.50
C LYS A 33 28.60 -55.45 -84.04
N LEU A 34 29.44 -55.95 -84.95
CA LEU A 34 30.86 -56.21 -84.66
C LEU A 34 31.60 -54.91 -84.35
N GLN A 35 31.35 -53.86 -85.14
CA GLN A 35 31.96 -52.55 -85.00
C GLN A 35 31.55 -51.88 -83.67
N LEU A 36 30.26 -51.92 -83.33
CA LEU A 36 29.76 -51.42 -82.04
C LEU A 36 30.34 -52.21 -80.85
N SER A 37 30.50 -53.53 -80.98
CA SER A 37 31.10 -54.35 -79.93
C SER A 37 32.59 -54.04 -79.75
N GLN A 38 33.29 -53.70 -80.84
CA GLN A 38 34.67 -53.23 -80.79
C GLN A 38 34.79 -51.86 -80.13
N GLU A 39 33.93 -50.90 -80.47
CA GLU A 39 33.91 -49.57 -79.85
C GLU A 39 33.62 -49.66 -78.35
N ILE A 40 32.60 -50.44 -77.94
CA ILE A 40 32.27 -50.62 -76.51
C ILE A 40 33.45 -51.26 -75.77
N ASN A 41 34.09 -52.29 -76.34
CA ASN A 41 35.25 -52.91 -75.71
C ASN A 41 36.46 -51.96 -75.64
N GLN A 42 36.67 -51.10 -76.65
CA GLN A 42 37.68 -50.05 -76.59
C GLN A 42 37.38 -49.06 -75.46
N SER A 43 36.14 -48.58 -75.32
CA SER A 43 35.76 -47.66 -74.25
C SER A 43 35.88 -48.30 -72.85
N VAL A 44 35.47 -49.57 -72.69
CA VAL A 44 35.63 -50.29 -71.41
C VAL A 44 37.10 -50.56 -71.09
N SER A 45 37.93 -50.84 -72.10
CA SER A 45 39.38 -51.03 -71.92
C SER A 45 40.06 -49.72 -71.55
N GLN A 46 39.71 -48.60 -72.20
CA GLN A 46 40.20 -47.27 -71.85
C GLN A 46 39.81 -46.87 -70.44
N TYR A 47 38.59 -47.21 -69.99
CA TYR A 47 38.17 -46.89 -68.63
C TYR A 47 38.87 -47.75 -67.56
N LYS A 48 39.12 -49.04 -67.86
CA LYS A 48 39.86 -49.93 -66.94
C LYS A 48 41.38 -49.74 -66.95
N SER A 49 41.95 -49.15 -68.00
CA SER A 49 43.40 -48.92 -68.12
C SER A 49 43.89 -47.67 -67.38
N VAL A 50 43.01 -46.87 -66.77
CA VAL A 50 43.42 -45.69 -65.98
C VAL A 50 43.62 -46.12 -64.53
N GLU A 51 44.86 -46.54 -64.20
CA GLU A 51 45.30 -46.81 -62.83
C GLU A 51 45.46 -45.50 -62.03
N LEU A 52 44.34 -44.97 -61.52
CA LEU A 52 44.33 -43.74 -60.70
C LEU A 52 45.22 -43.79 -59.45
N SER A 53 45.61 -44.96 -58.96
CA SER A 53 46.42 -45.09 -57.73
C SER A 53 47.84 -44.58 -57.92
N ASP A 54 48.49 -44.89 -59.05
CA ASP A 54 49.91 -44.56 -59.26
C ASP A 54 50.09 -43.07 -59.56
N ASP A 55 49.15 -42.45 -60.28
CA ASP A 55 49.15 -41.01 -60.52
C ASP A 55 48.89 -40.21 -59.23
N ILE A 56 48.02 -40.71 -58.34
CA ILE A 56 47.81 -40.10 -57.01
C ILE A 56 49.07 -40.27 -56.15
N ILE A 57 49.72 -41.44 -56.18
CA ILE A 57 50.99 -41.66 -55.46
C ILE A 57 52.08 -40.73 -56.00
N ASN A 58 52.18 -40.56 -57.32
CA ASN A 58 53.11 -39.64 -57.95
C ASN A 58 52.82 -38.18 -57.55
N LEU A 59 51.56 -37.75 -57.56
CA LEU A 59 51.17 -36.41 -57.12
C LEU A 59 51.50 -36.18 -55.63
N VAL A 60 51.25 -37.16 -54.77
CA VAL A 60 51.63 -37.09 -53.34
C VAL A 60 53.15 -37.00 -53.18
N ASN A 61 53.91 -37.69 -54.02
CA ASN A 61 55.37 -37.58 -54.04
C ASN A 61 55.81 -36.21 -54.55
N THR A 62 55.19 -35.64 -55.59
CA THR A 62 55.49 -34.28 -56.06
C THR A 62 55.16 -33.24 -54.99
N ILE A 63 54.06 -33.39 -54.27
CA ILE A 63 53.71 -32.50 -53.15
C ILE A 63 54.75 -32.63 -52.01
N LYS A 64 55.23 -33.84 -51.73
CA LYS A 64 56.33 -34.06 -50.76
C LYS A 64 57.62 -33.38 -51.21
N GLU A 65 57.97 -33.46 -52.50
CA GLU A 65 59.13 -32.78 -53.06
C GLU A 65 58.98 -31.27 -53.01
N VAL A 66 57.86 -30.70 -53.46
CA VAL A 66 57.58 -29.26 -53.37
C VAL A 66 57.63 -28.77 -51.93
N LYS A 67 57.11 -29.56 -50.97
CA LYS A 67 57.20 -29.23 -49.54
C LYS A 67 58.65 -29.23 -49.06
N LYS A 68 59.46 -30.21 -49.48
CA LYS A 68 60.89 -30.27 -49.17
C LYS A 68 61.64 -29.08 -49.76
N ASP A 69 61.38 -28.74 -51.01
CA ASP A 69 61.99 -27.60 -51.70
C ASP A 69 61.59 -26.27 -51.07
N SER A 70 60.33 -26.14 -50.64
CA SER A 70 59.86 -24.95 -49.93
C SER A 70 60.50 -24.82 -48.55
N GLN A 71 60.75 -25.94 -47.85
CA GLN A 71 61.46 -25.97 -46.58
C GLN A 71 62.92 -25.54 -46.76
N ILE A 72 63.59 -26.08 -47.77
CA ILE A 72 64.96 -25.70 -48.14
C ILE A 72 65.02 -24.22 -48.53
N THR A 73 64.05 -23.74 -49.31
CA THR A 73 63.95 -22.33 -49.70
C THR A 73 63.76 -21.43 -48.48
N LYS A 74 62.93 -21.83 -47.52
CA LYS A 74 62.75 -21.11 -46.24
C LYS A 74 64.04 -21.08 -45.42
N GLU A 75 64.73 -22.21 -45.29
CA GLU A 75 66.02 -22.30 -44.60
C GLU A 75 67.08 -21.43 -45.28
N SER A 76 67.14 -21.46 -46.61
CA SER A 76 68.05 -20.63 -47.41
C SER A 76 67.74 -19.14 -47.27
N ILE A 77 66.48 -18.72 -47.36
CA ILE A 77 66.07 -17.31 -47.14
C ILE A 77 66.35 -16.90 -45.69
N SER A 78 66.09 -17.77 -44.71
CA SER A 78 66.39 -17.50 -43.30
C SER A 78 67.90 -17.33 -43.07
N LEU A 79 68.74 -18.15 -43.70
CA LEU A 79 70.20 -18.01 -43.66
C LEU A 79 70.64 -16.71 -44.35
N MET A 80 70.06 -16.39 -45.50
CA MET A 80 70.37 -15.20 -46.28
C MET A 80 69.94 -13.90 -45.57
N THR A 81 68.83 -13.93 -44.82
CA THR A 81 68.26 -12.78 -44.10
C THR A 81 68.68 -12.68 -42.64
N SER A 82 69.29 -13.73 -42.05
CA SER A 82 69.81 -13.74 -40.66
C SER A 82 70.77 -12.58 -40.40
N SER A 83 71.68 -12.30 -41.33
CA SER A 83 72.60 -11.16 -41.23
C SER A 83 71.88 -9.81 -41.28
N ILE A 84 70.83 -9.69 -42.09
CA ILE A 84 69.99 -8.48 -42.20
C ILE A 84 69.22 -8.27 -40.90
N GLN A 85 68.66 -9.33 -40.31
CA GLN A 85 67.97 -9.27 -39.01
C GLN A 85 68.92 -8.85 -37.88
N LYS A 86 70.15 -9.38 -37.85
CA LYS A 86 71.18 -8.93 -36.89
C LYS A 86 71.51 -7.45 -37.08
N LEU A 87 71.68 -7.00 -38.32
CA LEU A 87 71.94 -5.60 -38.64
C LEU A 87 70.77 -4.69 -38.21
N ASP A 88 69.53 -5.11 -38.45
CA ASP A 88 68.34 -4.37 -38.05
C ASP A 88 68.20 -4.34 -36.53
N GLN A 89 68.52 -5.43 -35.83
CA GLN A 89 68.57 -5.46 -34.38
C GLN A 89 69.66 -4.52 -33.84
N TYR A 90 70.84 -4.47 -34.46
CA TYR A 90 71.87 -3.50 -34.09
C TYR A 90 71.40 -2.07 -34.32
N LYS A 91 70.81 -1.77 -35.47
CA LYS A 91 70.25 -0.45 -35.78
C LYS A 91 69.18 -0.07 -34.75
N LYS A 92 68.26 -0.98 -34.42
CA LYS A 92 67.20 -0.75 -33.43
C LYS A 92 67.79 -0.47 -32.05
N ASN A 93 68.72 -1.29 -31.57
CA ASN A 93 69.41 -1.07 -30.31
C ASN A 93 70.14 0.28 -30.28
N LEU A 94 70.83 0.64 -31.37
CA LEU A 94 71.62 1.88 -31.47
C LEU A 94 70.71 3.12 -31.50
N VAL A 95 69.59 3.05 -32.22
CA VAL A 95 68.55 4.10 -32.23
C VAL A 95 67.91 4.24 -30.85
N THR A 96 67.59 3.14 -30.17
CA THR A 96 67.08 3.16 -28.79
C THR A 96 68.08 3.80 -27.84
N SER A 97 69.36 3.40 -27.85
CA SER A 97 70.41 3.99 -27.02
C SER A 97 70.59 5.49 -27.29
N MET A 98 70.59 5.90 -28.56
CA MET A 98 70.70 7.31 -28.93
C MET A 98 69.50 8.13 -28.41
N THR A 99 68.30 7.56 -28.47
CA THR A 99 67.06 8.21 -28.00
C THR A 99 67.06 8.36 -26.48
N VAL A 100 67.47 7.32 -25.75
CA VAL A 100 67.59 7.35 -24.28
C VAL A 100 68.61 8.40 -23.85
N LEU A 101 69.81 8.42 -24.45
CA LEU A 101 70.85 9.41 -24.11
C LEU A 101 70.42 10.85 -24.43
N LYS A 102 69.80 11.09 -25.59
CA LYS A 102 69.28 12.42 -25.94
C LYS A 102 68.21 12.89 -24.97
N ARG A 103 67.26 12.02 -24.59
CA ARG A 103 66.22 12.35 -23.61
C ARG A 103 66.79 12.58 -22.21
N LEU A 104 67.84 11.84 -21.84
CA LEU A 104 68.52 12.03 -20.55
C LEU A 104 69.26 13.36 -20.49
N GLN A 105 69.96 13.72 -21.57
CA GLN A 105 70.58 15.04 -21.71
C GLN A 105 69.54 16.16 -21.62
N MET A 106 68.40 16.01 -22.29
CA MET A 106 67.31 16.98 -22.24
C MET A 106 66.76 17.11 -20.80
N LEU A 107 66.59 16.00 -20.08
CA LEU A 107 66.12 16.01 -18.69
C LEU A 107 67.09 16.74 -17.75
N ILE A 108 68.40 16.47 -17.87
CA ILE A 108 69.44 17.13 -17.07
C ILE A 108 69.48 18.63 -17.36
N ASN A 109 69.43 19.02 -18.63
CA ASN A 109 69.42 20.43 -19.04
C ASN A 109 68.21 21.15 -18.46
N VAL A 110 67.00 20.57 -18.60
CA VAL A 110 65.77 21.15 -18.04
C VAL A 110 65.86 21.27 -16.52
N ASN A 111 66.36 20.25 -15.81
CA ASN A 111 66.51 20.29 -14.35
C ASN A 111 67.51 21.38 -13.88
N ASN A 112 68.63 21.55 -14.59
CA ASN A 112 69.61 22.58 -14.29
C ASN A 112 69.04 24.00 -14.53
N THR A 113 68.34 24.19 -15.63
CA THR A 113 67.65 25.46 -15.92
C THR A 113 66.57 25.74 -14.88
N LEU A 114 65.75 24.74 -14.52
CA LEU A 114 64.73 24.87 -13.48
C LEU A 114 65.34 25.26 -12.12
N SER A 115 66.43 24.60 -11.71
CA SER A 115 67.14 24.89 -10.46
C SER A 115 67.68 26.32 -10.39
N SER A 116 68.05 26.91 -11.54
CA SER A 116 68.52 28.30 -11.61
C SER A 116 67.38 29.33 -11.55
N ILE A 117 66.23 29.01 -12.14
CA ILE A 117 65.08 29.93 -12.28
C ILE A 117 64.20 29.92 -11.02
N ILE A 118 64.21 28.89 -10.18
CA ILE A 118 63.40 28.84 -8.96
C ILE A 118 63.58 30.08 -8.07
N SER A 119 64.81 30.59 -7.95
CA SER A 119 65.09 31.78 -7.13
C SER A 119 64.51 33.09 -7.71
N SER A 120 64.04 33.11 -8.96
CA SER A 120 63.46 34.31 -9.58
C SER A 120 61.95 34.45 -9.36
N HIS A 121 61.29 33.43 -8.78
CA HIS A 121 59.83 33.39 -8.56
C HIS A 121 58.98 33.63 -9.82
N ASN A 122 59.54 33.43 -11.03
CA ASN A 122 58.78 33.52 -12.28
C ASN A 122 58.02 32.21 -12.56
N TYR A 123 56.88 32.03 -11.91
CA TYR A 123 56.08 30.80 -11.98
C TYR A 123 55.59 30.46 -13.38
N LYS A 124 55.42 31.44 -14.27
CA LYS A 124 55.01 31.19 -15.66
C LYS A 124 56.05 30.37 -16.43
N GLU A 125 57.31 30.74 -16.31
CA GLU A 125 58.43 30.07 -16.97
C GLU A 125 58.74 28.71 -16.30
N ILE A 126 58.67 28.68 -14.97
CA ILE A 126 58.82 27.46 -14.17
C ILE A 126 57.75 26.42 -14.57
N TYR A 127 56.49 26.82 -14.74
CA TYR A 127 55.40 25.93 -15.14
C TYR A 127 55.66 25.24 -16.49
N GLN A 128 56.15 25.98 -17.48
CA GLN A 128 56.46 25.42 -18.81
C GLN A 128 57.59 24.39 -18.73
N LEU A 129 58.69 24.72 -18.03
CA LEU A 129 59.83 23.83 -17.85
C LEU A 129 59.47 22.58 -17.03
N LEU A 130 58.65 22.74 -15.99
CA LEU A 130 58.18 21.63 -15.16
C LEU A 130 57.28 20.68 -15.95
N GLY A 131 56.45 21.20 -16.87
CA GLY A 131 55.65 20.40 -17.81
C GLY A 131 56.52 19.51 -18.70
N VAL A 132 57.52 20.11 -19.36
CA VAL A 132 58.49 19.38 -20.18
C VAL A 132 59.25 18.32 -19.37
N MET A 133 59.65 18.68 -18.14
CA MET A 133 60.33 17.75 -17.23
C MET A 133 59.45 16.55 -16.87
N LYS A 134 58.15 16.75 -16.61
CA LYS A 134 57.20 15.69 -16.26
C LYS A 134 57.01 14.69 -17.41
N GLU A 135 56.89 15.16 -18.64
CA GLU A 135 56.82 14.29 -19.83
C GLU A 135 58.11 13.46 -20.01
N LEU A 136 59.27 14.08 -19.80
CA LEU A 136 60.55 13.39 -19.86
C LEU A 136 60.67 12.32 -18.76
N LEU A 137 60.24 12.63 -17.53
CA LEU A 137 60.24 11.69 -16.41
C LEU A 137 59.34 10.47 -16.65
N GLN A 138 58.23 10.63 -17.36
CA GLN A 138 57.35 9.52 -17.72
C GLN A 138 58.07 8.48 -18.59
N PHE A 139 58.91 8.91 -19.52
CA PHE A 139 59.74 8.01 -20.33
C PHE A 139 60.76 7.22 -19.52
N PHE A 140 61.25 7.78 -18.41
CA PHE A 140 62.28 7.16 -17.57
C PHE A 140 61.73 6.25 -16.45
N GLN A 141 60.41 6.11 -16.29
CA GLN A 141 59.80 5.23 -15.27
C GLN A 141 60.32 3.77 -15.31
N PRO A 142 60.49 3.11 -16.48
CA PRO A 142 61.01 1.75 -16.54
C PRO A 142 62.49 1.64 -16.15
N TYR A 143 63.23 2.75 -16.14
CA TYR A 143 64.67 2.80 -15.90
C TYR A 143 65.03 3.22 -14.46
N LYS A 144 64.04 3.25 -13.56
CA LYS A 144 64.19 3.69 -12.17
C LYS A 144 65.20 2.86 -11.36
N SER A 145 65.46 1.62 -11.77
CA SER A 145 66.44 0.73 -11.13
C SER A 145 67.91 1.15 -11.37
N ILE A 146 68.16 2.09 -12.28
CA ILE A 146 69.50 2.61 -12.57
C ILE A 146 69.83 3.70 -11.55
N ASN A 147 70.94 3.55 -10.83
CA ASN A 147 71.31 4.42 -9.70
C ASN A 147 71.47 5.90 -10.11
N GLU A 148 72.06 6.17 -11.26
CA GLU A 148 72.31 7.51 -11.78
C GLU A 148 71.00 8.23 -12.14
N ILE A 149 70.05 7.50 -12.73
CA ILE A 149 68.71 8.03 -13.04
C ILE A 149 67.93 8.27 -11.73
N ASN A 150 68.11 7.40 -10.75
CA ASN A 150 67.50 7.56 -9.43
C ASN A 150 68.05 8.79 -8.68
N GLN A 151 69.35 9.08 -8.79
CA GLN A 151 69.95 10.31 -8.23
C GLN A 151 69.34 11.57 -8.86
N ILE A 152 69.14 11.59 -10.18
CA ILE A 152 68.48 12.70 -10.87
C ILE A 152 67.03 12.85 -10.40
N ASN A 153 66.29 11.75 -10.24
CA ASN A 153 64.94 11.78 -9.69
C ASN A 153 64.91 12.38 -8.27
N LEU A 154 65.89 12.05 -7.42
CA LEU A 154 65.99 12.62 -6.07
C LEU A 154 66.25 14.13 -6.11
N MET A 155 67.13 14.60 -7.01
CA MET A 155 67.37 16.04 -7.20
C MET A 155 66.11 16.77 -7.67
N ILE A 156 65.33 16.15 -8.57
CA ILE A 156 64.06 16.70 -9.04
C ILE A 156 63.04 16.79 -7.90
N VAL A 157 62.93 15.75 -7.07
CA VAL A 157 62.03 15.77 -5.90
C VAL A 157 62.43 16.86 -4.91
N HIS A 158 63.73 17.05 -4.66
CA HIS A 158 64.21 18.15 -3.82
C HIS A 158 63.83 19.52 -4.39
N THR A 159 63.99 19.68 -5.71
CA THR A 159 63.63 20.88 -6.46
C THR A 159 62.13 21.17 -6.40
N GLN A 160 61.29 20.13 -6.54
CA GLN A 160 59.83 20.21 -6.40
C GLN A 160 59.42 20.62 -4.97
N ASN A 161 60.02 20.04 -3.94
CA ASN A 161 59.71 20.38 -2.55
C ASN A 161 60.05 21.83 -2.23
N LYS A 162 61.21 22.33 -2.68
CA LYS A 162 61.56 23.74 -2.53
C LYS A 162 60.56 24.66 -3.22
N LEU A 163 60.17 24.33 -4.45
CA LEU A 163 59.18 25.09 -5.21
C LEU A 163 57.80 25.10 -4.52
N ILE A 164 57.40 23.99 -3.91
CA ILE A 164 56.18 23.92 -3.11
C ILE A 164 56.25 24.92 -1.96
N ASP A 165 57.33 24.90 -1.18
CA ASP A 165 57.50 25.78 -0.01
C ASP A 165 57.51 27.26 -0.44
N ASP A 166 58.24 27.61 -1.50
CA ASP A 166 58.31 28.97 -2.04
C ASP A 166 56.93 29.48 -2.50
N ILE A 167 56.13 28.62 -3.16
CA ILE A 167 54.76 28.96 -3.58
C ILE A 167 53.87 29.19 -2.35
N PHE A 168 53.93 28.34 -1.33
CA PHE A 168 53.10 28.51 -0.13
C PHE A 168 53.41 29.82 0.61
N ILE A 169 54.69 30.19 0.73
CA ILE A 169 55.11 31.47 1.33
C ILE A 169 54.56 32.65 0.51
N ASP A 170 54.65 32.58 -0.82
CA ASP A 170 54.12 33.63 -1.69
C ASP A 170 52.59 33.77 -1.62
N PHE A 171 51.88 32.67 -1.39
CA PHE A 171 50.42 32.68 -1.16
C PHE A 171 50.05 33.28 0.20
N GLU A 172 50.90 33.21 1.22
CA GLU A 172 50.64 33.89 2.51
C GLU A 172 50.63 35.42 2.35
N GLU A 173 51.41 35.95 1.41
CA GLU A 173 51.47 37.38 1.07
C GLU A 173 50.71 37.71 -0.24
N PHE A 174 49.65 36.96 -0.57
CA PHE A 174 48.97 37.07 -1.87
C PHE A 174 48.44 38.47 -2.20
N THR A 175 48.19 39.33 -1.21
CA THR A 175 47.71 40.71 -1.42
C THR A 175 48.78 41.64 -2.01
N ASN A 176 50.07 41.31 -1.87
CA ASN A 176 51.19 42.16 -2.27
C ASN A 176 51.91 41.63 -3.54
N LYS A 177 51.48 40.49 -4.08
CA LYS A 177 52.12 39.79 -5.19
C LYS A 177 51.26 39.88 -6.46
N ASP A 178 51.89 39.66 -7.61
CA ASP A 178 51.22 39.69 -8.91
C ASP A 178 50.24 38.50 -9.06
N GLU A 179 48.99 38.79 -9.41
CA GLU A 179 47.93 37.80 -9.57
C GLU A 179 48.26 36.78 -10.68
N GLU A 180 48.93 37.22 -11.76
CA GLU A 180 49.29 36.31 -12.86
C GLU A 180 50.31 35.26 -12.39
N GLN A 181 51.29 35.66 -11.57
CA GLN A 181 52.31 34.76 -11.06
C GLN A 181 51.73 33.74 -10.07
N LEU A 182 50.86 34.17 -9.16
CA LEU A 182 50.17 33.27 -8.23
C LEU A 182 49.26 32.28 -8.95
N LEU A 183 48.62 32.68 -10.05
CA LEU A 183 47.83 31.78 -10.90
C LEU A 183 48.68 30.65 -11.48
N TYR A 184 49.89 30.95 -11.97
CA TYR A 184 50.81 29.90 -12.41
C TYR A 184 51.36 29.08 -11.23
N GLY A 185 51.58 29.69 -10.06
CA GLY A 185 51.92 28.97 -8.83
C GLY A 185 50.88 27.91 -8.45
N ALA A 186 49.59 28.26 -8.48
CA ALA A 186 48.51 27.29 -8.23
C ALA A 186 48.49 26.15 -9.27
N LYS A 187 48.71 26.46 -10.55
CA LYS A 187 48.82 25.45 -11.62
C LYS A 187 50.03 24.53 -11.44
N ILE A 188 51.16 25.07 -10.95
CA ILE A 188 52.36 24.29 -10.62
C ILE A 188 52.05 23.27 -9.52
N LEU A 189 51.38 23.68 -8.45
CA LEU A 189 51.05 22.76 -7.35
C LEU A 189 50.20 21.59 -7.84
N GLU A 190 49.18 21.84 -8.65
CA GLU A 190 48.36 20.78 -9.28
C GLU A 190 49.15 19.92 -10.26
N LEU A 191 50.12 20.51 -10.98
CA LEU A 191 50.99 19.76 -11.88
C LEU A 191 51.94 18.81 -11.12
N ILE A 192 52.39 19.17 -9.91
CA ILE A 192 53.21 18.30 -9.06
C ILE A 192 52.33 17.17 -8.49
N ASP A 193 51.34 17.52 -7.67
CA ASP A 193 50.39 16.57 -7.07
C ASP A 193 49.10 17.29 -6.64
N VAL A 194 47.95 16.66 -6.88
CA VAL A 194 46.62 17.15 -6.51
C VAL A 194 46.51 17.42 -4.99
N LYS A 195 47.27 16.69 -4.17
CA LYS A 195 47.32 16.91 -2.71
C LYS A 195 47.69 18.34 -2.31
N TYR A 196 48.58 19.00 -3.06
CA TYR A 196 49.01 20.35 -2.71
C TYR A 196 47.97 21.40 -3.08
N LYS A 197 47.18 21.16 -4.13
CA LYS A 197 45.97 21.94 -4.44
C LYS A 197 44.98 21.88 -3.29
N GLU A 198 44.66 20.70 -2.77
CA GLU A 198 43.75 20.54 -1.64
C GLU A 198 44.27 21.25 -0.38
N LYS A 199 45.59 21.15 -0.11
CA LYS A 199 46.23 21.84 1.01
C LYS A 199 46.14 23.36 0.88
N LEU A 200 46.40 23.91 -0.31
CA LEU A 200 46.30 25.35 -0.57
C LEU A 200 44.86 25.85 -0.44
N LEU A 201 43.90 25.14 -1.02
CA LEU A 201 42.48 25.47 -0.91
C LEU A 201 42.01 25.42 0.55
N THR A 202 42.38 24.38 1.29
CA THR A 202 42.06 24.24 2.72
C THR A 202 42.63 25.40 3.55
N TRP A 203 43.88 25.79 3.30
CA TRP A 203 44.48 26.97 3.93
C TRP A 203 43.70 28.24 3.59
N PHE A 204 43.40 28.46 2.31
CA PHE A 204 42.70 29.66 1.84
C PHE A 204 41.28 29.77 2.43
N TYR A 205 40.51 28.68 2.45
CA TYR A 205 39.18 28.68 3.06
C TYR A 205 39.25 28.98 4.56
N ASN A 206 40.20 28.38 5.28
CA ASN A 206 40.39 28.65 6.71
C ASN A 206 40.83 30.09 6.96
N PHE A 207 41.68 30.66 6.10
CA PHE A 207 42.09 32.06 6.18
C PHE A 207 40.91 33.01 5.99
N GLN A 208 40.12 32.83 4.93
CA GLN A 208 38.95 33.67 4.63
C GLN A 208 37.83 33.56 5.67
N LEU A 209 37.65 32.37 6.26
CA LEU A 209 36.62 32.11 7.28
C LEU A 209 37.09 32.34 8.72
N ARG A 210 38.37 32.68 8.95
CA ARG A 210 38.94 32.87 10.29
C ARG A 210 38.20 33.95 11.07
N ASP A 211 38.07 35.13 10.46
CA ASP A 211 37.45 36.29 11.11
C ASP A 211 35.96 36.01 11.39
N LEU A 212 35.28 35.29 10.49
CA LEU A 212 33.91 34.82 10.72
C LEU A 212 33.85 33.88 11.92
N ARG A 213 34.79 32.93 12.05
CA ARG A 213 34.83 31.99 13.18
C ARG A 213 35.07 32.71 14.50
N GLU A 214 35.96 33.70 14.53
CA GLU A 214 36.26 34.46 15.76
C GLU A 214 35.05 35.30 16.18
N VAL A 215 34.47 36.07 15.25
CA VAL A 215 33.34 36.97 15.55
C VAL A 215 32.13 36.18 16.04
N PHE A 216 31.82 35.03 15.43
CA PHE A 216 30.62 34.25 15.74
C PHE A 216 30.86 33.10 16.75
N SER A 217 31.97 33.11 17.50
CA SER A 217 32.27 32.11 18.54
C SER A 217 31.62 32.39 19.91
N GLY A 218 31.29 33.66 20.19
CA GLY A 218 30.71 34.12 21.46
C GLY A 218 29.21 34.45 21.38
N GLU A 219 28.76 35.50 22.08
CA GLU A 219 27.35 35.94 22.10
C GLU A 219 26.80 36.30 20.71
N ALA A 220 27.67 36.79 19.82
CA ALA A 220 27.31 37.10 18.44
C ALA A 220 26.97 35.85 17.60
N GLY A 221 27.31 34.65 18.09
CA GLY A 221 26.93 33.36 17.51
C GLY A 221 25.53 32.87 17.88
N SER A 222 24.74 33.65 18.63
CA SER A 222 23.36 33.26 18.98
C SER A 222 22.47 33.11 17.75
N LEU A 223 21.38 32.33 17.90
CA LEU A 223 20.41 32.13 16.83
C LEU A 223 19.82 33.46 16.32
N ASP A 224 19.60 34.43 17.20
CA ASP A 224 19.03 35.74 16.82
C ASP A 224 19.94 36.55 15.85
N ASN A 225 21.24 36.24 15.82
CA ASN A 225 22.21 36.93 14.97
C ASN A 225 22.51 36.17 13.66
N LEU A 226 21.76 35.13 13.33
CA LEU A 226 21.99 34.29 12.14
C LEU A 226 21.98 35.10 10.83
N ASN A 227 21.07 36.07 10.70
CA ASN A 227 21.01 36.95 9.53
C ASN A 227 22.31 37.76 9.35
N ARG A 228 22.92 38.23 10.46
CA ARG A 228 24.20 38.96 10.41
C ARG A 228 25.33 38.05 9.93
N ARG A 229 25.35 36.79 10.37
CA ARG A 229 26.32 35.77 9.90
C ARG A 229 26.22 35.57 8.39
N PHE A 230 25.01 35.47 7.85
CA PHE A 230 24.78 35.32 6.41
C PHE A 230 25.19 36.56 5.60
N LEU A 231 24.89 37.76 6.09
CA LEU A 231 25.34 39.00 5.45
C LEU A 231 26.86 39.14 5.46
N TYR A 232 27.51 38.79 6.57
CA TYR A 232 28.96 38.78 6.68
C TYR A 232 29.61 37.82 5.69
N PHE A 233 29.08 36.59 5.58
CA PHE A 233 29.54 35.63 4.58
C PHE A 233 29.30 36.10 3.14
N LYS A 234 28.17 36.76 2.84
CA LYS A 234 27.93 37.34 1.50
C LYS A 234 28.98 38.38 1.12
N ASN A 235 29.51 39.13 2.08
CA ASN A 235 30.59 40.08 1.84
C ASN A 235 31.93 39.37 1.57
N ILE A 236 32.25 38.32 2.34
CA ILE A 236 33.43 37.47 2.07
C ILE A 236 33.32 36.84 0.68
N LEU A 237 32.17 36.29 0.32
CA LEU A 237 31.97 35.66 -0.98
C LEU A 237 32.19 36.66 -2.14
N LYS A 238 31.71 37.91 -1.99
CA LYS A 238 31.98 38.97 -2.97
C LYS A 238 33.46 39.31 -3.09
N GLN A 239 34.21 39.30 -1.98
CA GLN A 239 35.66 39.51 -2.00
C GLN A 239 36.38 38.33 -2.67
N VAL A 240 36.00 37.09 -2.34
CA VAL A 240 36.61 35.88 -2.91
C VAL A 240 36.40 35.79 -4.42
N GLN A 241 35.22 36.22 -4.91
CA GLN A 241 34.94 36.28 -6.36
C GLN A 241 35.80 37.29 -7.12
N GLN A 242 36.42 38.26 -6.45
CA GLN A 242 37.30 39.24 -7.09
C GLN A 242 38.71 38.68 -7.36
N TYR A 243 39.17 37.71 -6.57
CA TYR A 243 40.51 37.14 -6.73
C TYR A 243 40.62 36.25 -7.97
N LYS A 244 41.49 36.63 -8.90
CA LYS A 244 41.80 35.85 -10.11
C LYS A 244 43.05 34.97 -9.99
N ILE A 245 43.49 34.73 -8.75
CA ILE A 245 44.73 33.99 -8.43
C ILE A 245 44.58 32.47 -8.53
N PHE A 246 43.35 31.95 -8.61
CA PHE A 246 43.09 30.51 -8.67
C PHE A 246 42.55 30.09 -10.05
N PRO A 247 43.00 28.95 -10.60
CA PRO A 247 42.48 28.40 -11.85
C PRO A 247 41.19 27.56 -11.66
N TRP A 248 40.73 27.36 -10.42
CA TRP A 248 39.59 26.51 -10.07
C TRP A 248 38.41 27.34 -9.56
N ASP A 249 37.21 26.74 -9.50
CA ASP A 249 36.06 27.37 -8.85
C ASP A 249 36.18 27.30 -7.31
N VAL A 250 36.72 28.37 -6.73
CA VAL A 250 36.88 28.55 -5.28
C VAL A 250 35.57 28.94 -4.61
N SER A 251 34.64 29.55 -5.35
CA SER A 251 33.38 30.10 -4.82
C SER A 251 32.44 28.98 -4.40
N GLY A 252 32.33 27.90 -5.17
CA GLY A 252 31.47 26.77 -4.81
C GLY A 252 31.93 26.06 -3.53
N GLU A 253 33.23 25.82 -3.39
CA GLU A 253 33.79 25.06 -2.26
C GLU A 253 33.79 25.87 -0.94
N ILE A 254 34.04 27.19 -0.98
CA ILE A 254 33.93 28.01 0.23
C ILE A 254 32.49 28.09 0.75
N ILE A 255 31.50 28.06 -0.16
CA ILE A 255 30.09 27.98 0.23
C ILE A 255 29.81 26.66 0.94
N LYS A 256 30.31 25.54 0.44
CA LYS A 256 30.15 24.22 1.10
C LYS A 256 30.77 24.20 2.48
N GLU A 257 32.00 24.72 2.63
CA GLU A 257 32.69 24.73 3.93
C GLU A 257 31.96 25.66 4.93
N PHE A 258 31.48 26.82 4.47
CA PHE A 258 30.63 27.70 5.28
C PHE A 258 29.32 27.02 5.71
N CYS A 259 28.64 26.33 4.80
CA CYS A 259 27.40 25.61 5.10
C CYS A 259 27.65 24.51 6.14
N LYS A 260 28.70 23.71 5.96
CA LYS A 260 29.10 22.66 6.90
C LYS A 260 29.39 23.21 8.30
N MET A 261 30.19 24.28 8.38
CA MET A 261 30.51 24.93 9.66
C MET A 261 29.25 25.51 10.33
N THR A 262 28.44 26.24 9.57
CA THR A 262 27.21 26.87 10.08
C THR A 262 26.18 25.83 10.52
N LYS A 263 26.02 24.74 9.79
CA LYS A 263 25.18 23.60 10.17
C LYS A 263 25.62 23.00 11.52
N GLN A 264 26.92 22.80 11.71
CA GLN A 264 27.46 22.28 12.97
C GLN A 264 27.24 23.24 14.14
N ASP A 265 27.41 24.54 13.93
CA ASP A 265 27.20 25.56 14.96
C ASP A 265 25.72 25.64 15.35
N ILE A 266 24.80 25.70 14.37
CA ILE A 266 23.36 25.68 14.61
C ILE A 266 22.96 24.41 15.35
N SER A 267 23.48 23.24 14.94
CA SER A 267 23.17 21.96 15.60
C SER A 267 23.59 21.96 17.08
N LYS A 268 24.75 22.55 17.41
CA LYS A 268 25.21 22.69 18.80
C LYS A 268 24.35 23.69 19.59
N LEU A 269 23.96 24.79 18.97
CA LEU A 269 23.11 25.81 19.61
C LEU A 269 21.72 25.26 19.91
N LEU A 270 21.10 24.57 18.96
CA LEU A 270 19.78 23.95 19.13
C LEU A 270 19.80 22.83 20.17
N TYR A 271 20.91 22.08 20.29
CA TYR A 271 21.05 21.05 21.31
C TYR A 271 21.17 21.63 22.74
N ASN A 272 21.92 22.73 22.90
CA ASN A 272 22.24 23.29 24.22
C ASN A 272 21.18 24.27 24.74
N THR A 273 20.38 24.87 23.86
CA THR A 273 19.47 25.97 24.20
C THR A 273 18.03 25.51 24.09
N LYS A 274 17.20 25.83 25.10
CA LYS A 274 15.75 25.70 24.95
C LYS A 274 15.27 26.84 24.04
N VAL A 275 14.82 26.49 22.84
CA VAL A 275 14.36 27.46 21.85
C VAL A 275 12.84 27.43 21.78
N GLU A 276 12.22 28.60 21.77
CA GLU A 276 10.78 28.74 21.52
C GLU A 276 10.46 28.43 20.06
N SER A 277 9.30 27.81 19.79
CA SER A 277 8.94 27.40 18.43
C SER A 277 8.96 28.58 17.44
N LYS A 278 8.52 29.76 17.86
CA LYS A 278 8.50 30.95 17.01
C LYS A 278 9.91 31.35 16.56
N SER A 279 10.85 31.43 17.50
CA SER A 279 12.25 31.74 17.18
C SER A 279 12.87 30.67 16.28
N LEU A 280 12.52 29.39 16.48
CA LEU A 280 12.97 28.30 15.61
C LEU A 280 12.50 28.50 14.16
N LEU A 281 11.22 28.80 13.95
CA LEU A 281 10.64 29.00 12.61
C LEU A 281 11.13 30.28 11.93
N ASP A 282 11.32 31.38 12.68
CA ASP A 282 11.84 32.65 12.15
C ASP A 282 13.30 32.47 11.66
N ASN A 283 14.12 31.75 12.42
CA ASN A 283 15.50 31.43 12.05
C ASN A 283 15.60 30.43 10.89
N LEU A 284 14.71 29.44 10.82
CA LEU A 284 14.59 28.54 9.68
C LEU A 284 14.20 29.31 8.41
N THR A 285 13.23 30.21 8.50
CA THR A 285 12.81 31.06 7.37
C THR A 285 13.98 31.89 6.85
N THR A 286 14.72 32.54 7.75
CA THR A 286 15.92 33.32 7.42
C THR A 286 17.00 32.45 6.74
N THR A 287 17.18 31.22 7.21
CA THR A 287 18.12 30.25 6.62
C THR A 287 17.70 29.86 5.21
N LEU A 288 16.43 29.57 4.99
CA LEU A 288 15.91 29.20 3.67
C LEU A 288 15.99 30.35 2.67
N GLU A 289 15.75 31.59 3.10
CA GLU A 289 15.93 32.78 2.25
C GLU A 289 17.38 32.95 1.82
N PHE A 290 18.33 32.71 2.74
CA PHE A 290 19.75 32.71 2.42
C PHE A 290 20.12 31.60 1.43
N GLU A 291 19.68 30.36 1.68
CA GLU A 291 19.93 29.22 0.80
C GLU A 291 19.37 29.45 -0.61
N LYS A 292 18.14 29.97 -0.71
CA LYS A 292 17.54 30.38 -1.99
C LYS A 292 18.37 31.43 -2.72
N SER A 293 18.93 32.40 -1.99
CA SER A 293 19.78 33.44 -2.60
C SER A 293 21.09 32.91 -3.21
N LEU A 294 21.53 31.71 -2.81
CA LEU A 294 22.73 31.04 -3.32
C LEU A 294 22.42 29.75 -4.11
N ASN A 295 21.15 29.46 -4.41
CA ASN A 295 20.69 28.23 -5.07
C ASN A 295 21.14 26.92 -4.36
N LEU A 296 21.22 26.94 -3.03
CA LEU A 296 21.57 25.78 -2.20
C LEU A 296 20.36 24.87 -1.97
N LYS A 297 20.60 23.57 -1.69
CA LYS A 297 19.55 22.56 -1.51
C LYS A 297 19.54 22.03 -0.07
N ASN A 298 18.99 22.83 0.84
CA ASN A 298 18.78 22.48 2.26
C ASN A 298 20.05 22.06 3.04
N ASP A 299 21.20 22.63 2.69
CA ASP A 299 22.50 22.26 3.26
C ASP A 299 22.62 22.66 4.75
N ILE A 300 22.03 23.79 5.14
CA ILE A 300 22.00 24.34 6.50
C ILE A 300 20.63 24.08 7.14
N SER A 301 19.53 24.29 6.42
CA SER A 301 18.15 24.15 6.95
C SER A 301 17.85 22.75 7.50
N SER A 302 18.51 21.72 6.98
CA SER A 302 18.45 20.36 7.53
C SER A 302 18.92 20.22 8.98
N ALA A 303 19.63 21.20 9.57
CA ALA A 303 19.96 21.20 10.99
C ALA A 303 18.74 21.44 11.91
N PHE A 304 17.69 22.08 11.39
CA PHE A 304 16.51 22.44 12.17
C PHE A 304 15.49 21.29 12.26
N GLU A 305 15.49 20.37 11.30
CA GLU A 305 14.48 19.30 11.16
C GLU A 305 14.24 18.49 12.44
N PRO A 306 15.28 18.01 13.17
CA PRO A 306 15.07 17.22 14.39
C PRO A 306 14.33 17.98 15.51
N TYR A 307 14.41 19.31 15.49
CA TYR A 307 13.87 20.19 16.52
C TYR A 307 12.48 20.73 16.18
N LEU A 308 11.99 20.51 14.94
CA LEU A 308 10.64 20.92 14.53
C LEU A 308 9.53 20.15 15.27
N SER A 309 9.85 19.02 15.89
CA SER A 309 8.97 18.31 16.82
C SER A 309 8.45 19.20 17.97
N ILE A 310 9.24 20.18 18.43
CA ILE A 310 8.82 21.16 19.45
C ILE A 310 7.61 21.96 18.97
N TRP A 311 7.62 22.39 17.71
CA TRP A 311 6.50 23.10 17.11
C TRP A 311 5.26 22.20 16.98
N VAL A 312 5.45 20.93 16.60
CA VAL A 312 4.34 19.95 16.52
C VAL A 312 3.70 19.75 17.89
N HIS A 313 4.48 19.66 18.97
CA HIS A 313 3.96 19.57 20.34
C HIS A 313 3.21 20.83 20.79
N GLU A 314 3.62 22.02 20.36
CA GLU A 314 2.83 23.23 20.62
C GLU A 314 1.51 23.24 19.83
N GLN A 315 1.51 22.74 18.59
CA GLN A 315 0.28 22.61 17.80
C GLN A 315 -0.68 21.59 18.40
N ASP A 316 -0.14 20.52 18.99
CA ASP A 316 -0.89 19.54 19.77
C ASP A 316 -1.66 20.22 20.91
N ASN A 317 -0.96 20.94 21.79
CA ASN A 317 -1.59 21.66 22.90
C ASN A 317 -2.65 22.67 22.44
N TYR A 318 -2.39 23.36 21.33
CA TYR A 318 -3.34 24.29 20.72
C TYR A 318 -4.61 23.58 20.23
N LEU A 319 -4.46 22.48 19.50
CA LEU A 319 -5.59 21.68 18.99
C LEU A 319 -6.39 21.05 20.13
N SER A 320 -5.72 20.54 21.17
CA SER A 320 -6.37 20.01 22.37
C SER A 320 -7.26 21.06 23.04
N SER A 321 -6.76 22.29 23.16
CA SER A 321 -7.51 23.41 23.75
C SER A 321 -8.72 23.77 22.88
N LYS A 322 -8.56 23.73 21.55
CA LYS A 322 -9.65 23.99 20.60
C LYS A 322 -10.73 22.91 20.60
N ILE A 323 -10.38 21.63 20.73
CA ILE A 323 -11.38 20.56 20.88
C ILE A 323 -12.21 20.76 22.15
N LEU A 324 -11.60 21.18 23.25
CA LEU A 324 -12.32 21.48 24.49
C LEU A 324 -13.29 22.66 24.29
N GLU A 325 -12.86 23.74 23.64
CA GLU A 325 -13.72 24.87 23.27
C GLU A 325 -14.89 24.43 22.36
N PHE A 326 -14.63 23.56 21.39
CA PHE A 326 -15.65 23.03 20.50
C PHE A 326 -16.69 22.18 21.24
N SER A 327 -16.30 21.42 22.26
CA SER A 327 -17.23 20.61 23.07
C SER A 327 -18.24 21.47 23.85
N ALA A 328 -17.86 22.68 24.24
CA ALA A 328 -18.74 23.63 24.93
C ALA A 328 -19.65 24.43 23.97
N THR A 329 -19.36 24.40 22.67
CA THR A 329 -20.06 25.18 21.66
C THR A 329 -21.25 24.38 21.09
N SER A 330 -22.41 25.03 20.93
CA SER A 330 -23.54 24.43 20.23
C SER A 330 -23.17 24.15 18.78
N GLN A 331 -23.30 22.89 18.36
CA GLN A 331 -22.98 22.48 16.99
C GLN A 331 -24.02 22.92 15.97
N LEU A 332 -25.27 23.08 16.40
CA LEU A 332 -26.35 23.56 15.56
C LEU A 332 -26.18 25.06 15.30
N PRO A 333 -26.22 25.52 14.03
CA PRO A 333 -26.16 26.95 13.72
C PRO A 333 -27.31 27.73 14.38
N PRO A 334 -27.07 28.95 14.87
CA PRO A 334 -28.07 29.75 15.58
C PRO A 334 -29.29 30.14 14.73
N GLU A 335 -29.14 30.15 13.40
CA GLU A 335 -30.17 30.47 12.40
C GLU A 335 -31.26 29.38 12.25
N LEU A 336 -31.05 28.21 12.87
CA LEU A 336 -31.94 27.04 12.78
C LEU A 336 -32.68 26.72 14.08
N LYS A 337 -32.62 27.63 15.07
CA LYS A 337 -33.41 27.51 16.31
C LYS A 337 -34.91 27.68 16.07
N ASP A 338 -35.30 28.35 14.99
CA ASP A 338 -36.70 28.44 14.57
C ASP A 338 -37.11 27.22 13.73
N VAL A 339 -38.33 26.71 13.98
CA VAL A 339 -38.84 25.43 13.44
C VAL A 339 -39.14 25.49 11.93
N SER A 340 -39.10 26.67 11.30
CA SER A 340 -39.59 26.91 9.94
C SER A 340 -38.53 26.92 8.82
N SER A 341 -37.23 26.83 9.14
CA SER A 341 -36.15 26.83 8.13
C SER A 341 -35.69 25.40 7.79
N ASN A 342 -36.14 24.87 6.65
CA ASN A 342 -35.65 23.61 6.07
C ASN A 342 -34.34 23.81 5.30
N VAL A 343 -33.32 24.39 5.96
CA VAL A 343 -32.01 24.63 5.35
C VAL A 343 -31.04 23.54 5.78
N PRO A 344 -30.44 22.78 4.84
CA PRO A 344 -29.39 21.82 5.16
C PRO A 344 -28.25 22.48 5.93
N ASN A 345 -27.75 21.81 6.97
CA ASN A 345 -26.73 22.37 7.85
C ASN A 345 -25.60 21.37 8.12
N ILE A 346 -24.48 21.93 8.58
CA ILE A 346 -23.26 21.23 8.97
C ILE A 346 -22.84 21.80 10.33
N ALA A 347 -22.20 20.98 11.18
CA ALA A 347 -21.69 21.43 12.46
C ALA A 347 -20.71 22.59 12.29
N VAL A 348 -20.94 23.71 12.99
CA VAL A 348 -20.13 24.94 12.83
C VAL A 348 -18.64 24.70 13.08
N THR A 349 -18.32 23.92 14.13
CA THR A 349 -16.94 23.66 14.55
C THR A 349 -16.15 22.80 13.55
N SER A 350 -16.82 22.02 12.70
CA SER A 350 -16.15 21.20 11.68
C SER A 350 -15.43 22.09 10.65
N THR A 351 -16.05 23.21 10.27
CA THR A 351 -15.45 24.17 9.33
C THR A 351 -14.25 24.89 9.93
N GLU A 352 -14.29 25.18 11.24
CA GLU A 352 -13.19 25.81 11.96
C GLU A 352 -11.99 24.86 12.10
N LEU A 353 -12.25 23.57 12.37
CA LEU A 353 -11.21 22.54 12.45
C LEU A 353 -10.40 22.47 11.14
N PHE A 354 -11.06 22.41 9.98
CA PHE A 354 -10.35 22.37 8.69
C PHE A 354 -9.69 23.69 8.33
N LYS A 355 -10.21 24.85 8.75
CA LYS A 355 -9.49 26.13 8.62
C LYS A 355 -8.18 26.09 9.41
N ILE A 356 -8.19 25.53 10.62
CA ILE A 356 -6.98 25.35 11.43
C ILE A 356 -6.00 24.40 10.73
N PHE A 357 -6.45 23.21 10.29
CA PHE A 357 -5.58 22.24 9.60
C PHE A 357 -4.93 22.83 8.34
N ASN A 358 -5.72 23.50 7.48
CA ASN A 358 -5.19 24.15 6.28
C ASN A 358 -4.19 25.27 6.63
N ARG A 359 -4.44 26.05 7.69
CA ARG A 359 -3.50 27.10 8.14
C ARG A 359 -2.18 26.50 8.62
N LEU A 360 -2.23 25.43 9.42
CA LEU A 360 -1.03 24.76 9.94
C LEU A 360 -0.22 24.13 8.81
N LEU A 361 -0.88 23.45 7.87
CA LEU A 361 -0.22 22.85 6.70
C LEU A 361 0.42 23.91 5.80
N SER A 362 -0.30 25.00 5.50
CA SER A 362 0.21 26.10 4.67
C SER A 362 1.41 26.82 5.29
N HIS A 363 1.47 26.87 6.63
CA HIS A 363 2.62 27.45 7.33
C HIS A 363 3.85 26.55 7.23
N ILE A 364 3.72 25.27 7.61
CA ILE A 364 4.88 24.36 7.69
C ILE A 364 5.41 23.95 6.31
N SER A 365 4.54 23.82 5.31
CA SER A 365 4.91 23.44 3.93
C SER A 365 5.80 24.46 3.21
N LYS A 366 5.87 25.71 3.72
CA LYS A 366 6.80 26.73 3.22
C LYS A 366 8.22 26.55 3.77
N LEU A 367 8.35 25.81 4.87
CA LEU A 367 9.56 25.72 5.68
C LEU A 367 10.24 24.35 5.56
N THR A 368 9.49 23.27 5.43
CA THR A 368 10.04 21.92 5.29
C THR A 368 9.16 21.05 4.40
N ASP A 369 9.79 20.09 3.71
CA ASP A 369 9.18 18.98 2.99
C ASP A 369 9.45 17.61 3.68
N GLY A 370 10.05 17.64 4.87
CA GLY A 370 10.55 16.49 5.63
C GLY A 370 9.54 15.81 6.57
N GLU A 371 10.07 15.12 7.58
CA GLU A 371 9.32 14.27 8.51
C GLU A 371 8.28 15.03 9.34
N THR A 372 8.49 16.33 9.56
CA THR A 372 7.56 17.19 10.30
C THR A 372 6.15 17.20 9.69
N ILE A 373 6.02 17.11 8.35
CA ILE A 373 4.71 17.03 7.68
C ILE A 373 4.02 15.69 7.99
N VAL A 374 4.80 14.60 8.08
CA VAL A 374 4.28 13.27 8.43
C VAL A 374 3.74 13.29 9.85
N ASP A 375 4.48 13.86 10.80
CA ASP A 375 4.05 13.98 12.19
C ASP A 375 2.84 14.90 12.35
N LEU A 376 2.77 16.00 11.59
CA LEU A 376 1.57 16.84 11.54
C LEU A 376 0.37 16.08 10.98
N THR A 377 0.56 15.18 10.01
CA THR A 377 -0.53 14.38 9.47
C THR A 377 -1.04 13.35 10.47
N LYS A 378 -0.15 12.71 11.23
CA LYS A 378 -0.53 11.86 12.38
C LYS A 378 -1.33 12.66 13.41
N LEU A 379 -0.92 13.90 13.68
CA LEU A 379 -1.63 14.80 14.58
C LEU A 379 -3.04 15.11 14.09
N PHE A 380 -3.21 15.42 12.81
CA PHE A 380 -4.54 15.64 12.20
C PHE A 380 -5.43 14.40 12.34
N ASN A 381 -4.89 13.20 12.08
CA ASN A 381 -5.65 11.96 12.21
C ASN A 381 -6.16 11.74 13.64
N ARG A 382 -5.30 11.95 14.63
CA ARG A 382 -5.71 11.85 16.05
C ARG A 382 -6.83 12.83 16.38
N TYR A 383 -6.75 14.07 15.90
CA TYR A 383 -7.77 15.08 16.17
C TYR A 383 -9.07 14.88 15.40
N LEU A 384 -9.04 14.27 14.22
CA LEU A 384 -10.26 13.81 13.53
C LEU A 384 -10.98 12.74 14.36
N PHE A 385 -10.24 11.79 14.92
CA PHE A 385 -10.78 10.77 15.81
C PHE A 385 -11.34 11.36 17.11
N GLU A 386 -10.58 12.24 17.78
CA GLU A 386 -11.05 12.90 18.99
C GLU A 386 -12.30 13.75 18.73
N TYR A 387 -12.35 14.48 17.60
CA TYR A 387 -13.51 15.27 17.22
C TYR A 387 -14.76 14.40 17.06
N ASN A 388 -14.64 13.27 16.36
CA ASN A 388 -15.75 12.33 16.21
C ASN A 388 -16.23 11.79 17.58
N ASN A 389 -15.31 11.34 18.43
CA ASN A 389 -15.68 10.63 19.66
C ASN A 389 -16.11 11.54 20.81
N LYS A 390 -15.50 12.73 20.95
CA LYS A 390 -15.80 13.65 22.06
C LYS A 390 -16.93 14.63 21.73
N ILE A 391 -17.20 14.89 20.44
CA ILE A 391 -18.16 15.93 20.03
C ILE A 391 -19.32 15.33 19.24
N LEU A 392 -19.06 14.58 18.16
CA LEU A 392 -20.12 14.15 17.25
C LEU A 392 -20.91 12.94 17.76
N LEU A 393 -20.24 11.88 18.22
CA LEU A 393 -20.89 10.66 18.69
C LEU A 393 -21.76 10.86 19.94
N PRO A 394 -21.38 11.66 20.96
CA PRO A 394 -22.22 11.87 22.14
C PRO A 394 -23.59 12.47 21.81
N ILE A 395 -23.69 13.27 20.73
CA ILE A 395 -24.95 13.85 20.27
C ILE A 395 -25.92 12.74 19.82
N LEU A 396 -25.43 11.65 19.22
CA LEU A 396 -26.25 10.50 18.79
C LEU A 396 -26.71 9.61 19.94
N ALA A 397 -26.01 9.61 21.07
CA ALA A 397 -26.30 8.75 22.21
C ALA A 397 -27.50 9.22 23.04
N THR A 398 -28.03 10.41 22.74
CA THR A 398 -29.21 10.94 23.42
C THR A 398 -30.46 10.17 22.98
N GLU A 399 -31.14 9.46 23.90
CA GLU A 399 -32.38 8.70 23.63
C GLU A 399 -33.62 9.58 23.36
N ASP A 400 -33.42 10.88 23.15
CA ASP A 400 -34.49 11.81 22.82
C ASP A 400 -34.81 11.74 21.32
N TYR A 401 -35.94 11.13 20.96
CA TYR A 401 -36.45 11.04 19.60
C TYR A 401 -37.53 12.10 19.30
N SER A 402 -37.36 13.31 19.85
CA SER A 402 -38.23 14.44 19.57
C SER A 402 -38.08 14.96 18.12
N VAL A 403 -38.98 15.87 17.72
CA VAL A 403 -38.91 16.54 16.40
C VAL A 403 -37.63 17.36 16.26
N ASP A 404 -37.13 17.93 17.37
CA ASP A 404 -35.89 18.71 17.39
C ASP A 404 -34.65 17.84 17.13
N SER A 405 -34.67 16.57 17.54
CA SER A 405 -33.60 15.60 17.30
C SER A 405 -33.36 15.30 15.82
N ILE A 406 -34.37 15.46 14.96
CA ILE A 406 -34.21 15.30 13.50
C ILE A 406 -33.12 16.22 12.97
N LYS A 407 -33.13 17.50 13.40
CA LYS A 407 -32.17 18.50 12.94
C LYS A 407 -30.74 18.12 13.34
N TYR A 408 -30.55 17.55 14.52
CA TYR A 408 -29.24 17.06 14.98
C TYR A 408 -28.76 15.85 14.19
N PHE A 409 -29.62 14.85 13.94
CA PHE A 409 -29.23 13.67 13.16
C PHE A 409 -28.92 14.02 11.69
N THR A 410 -29.69 14.90 11.06
CA THR A 410 -29.40 15.36 9.69
C THR A 410 -28.14 16.22 9.64
N MET A 411 -27.91 17.08 10.65
CA MET A 411 -26.66 17.85 10.78
C MET A 411 -25.45 16.92 10.86
N LEU A 412 -25.51 15.86 11.68
CA LEU A 412 -24.41 14.91 11.84
C LEU A 412 -24.15 14.11 10.57
N LEU A 413 -25.22 13.69 9.88
CA LEU A 413 -25.13 13.03 8.58
C LEU A 413 -24.40 13.93 7.56
N ASN A 414 -24.85 15.18 7.41
CA ASN A 414 -24.21 16.14 6.51
C ASN A 414 -22.78 16.49 6.92
N THR A 415 -22.52 16.55 8.24
CA THR A 415 -21.18 16.81 8.78
C THR A 415 -20.24 15.67 8.47
N GLY A 416 -20.66 14.40 8.62
CA GLY A 416 -19.84 13.25 8.26
C GLY A 416 -19.41 13.29 6.79
N ASP A 417 -20.33 13.61 5.88
CA ASP A 417 -20.02 13.75 4.46
C ASP A 417 -19.07 14.92 4.16
N TYR A 418 -19.32 16.06 4.80
CA TYR A 418 -18.44 17.23 4.71
C TYR A 418 -17.03 16.90 5.19
N MET A 419 -16.89 16.19 6.32
CA MET A 419 -15.60 15.77 6.87
C MET A 419 -14.87 14.87 5.87
N ILE A 420 -15.53 13.88 5.28
CA ILE A 420 -14.92 12.97 4.27
C ILE A 420 -14.36 13.76 3.09
N GLY A 421 -15.16 14.65 2.50
CA GLY A 421 -14.71 15.46 1.35
C GLY A 421 -13.51 16.35 1.69
N ASN A 422 -13.50 16.98 2.87
CA ASN A 422 -12.38 17.83 3.29
C ASN A 422 -11.14 17.01 3.68
N ILE A 423 -11.29 15.79 4.19
CA ILE A 423 -10.18 14.86 4.46
C ILE A 423 -9.49 14.47 3.16
N GLU A 424 -10.26 14.14 2.12
CA GLU A 424 -9.73 13.80 0.80
C GLU A 424 -8.98 15.00 0.17
N GLU A 425 -9.55 16.20 0.25
CA GLU A 425 -8.89 17.42 -0.22
C GLU A 425 -7.60 17.71 0.59
N LEU A 426 -7.63 17.55 1.91
CA LEU A 426 -6.47 17.76 2.76
C LEU A 426 -5.35 16.73 2.46
N SER A 427 -5.71 15.46 2.31
CA SER A 427 -4.78 14.37 1.96
C SER A 427 -4.10 14.63 0.62
N THR A 428 -4.87 15.04 -0.41
CA THR A 428 -4.29 15.39 -1.71
C THR A 428 -3.37 16.62 -1.64
N LYS A 429 -3.68 17.62 -0.80
CA LYS A 429 -2.77 18.76 -0.54
C LYS A 429 -1.48 18.31 0.14
N ILE A 430 -1.56 17.49 1.19
CA ILE A 430 -0.38 16.99 1.92
C ILE A 430 0.55 16.21 0.98
N LYS A 431 0.00 15.32 0.15
CA LYS A 431 0.76 14.54 -0.85
C LYS A 431 1.48 15.41 -1.90
N LYS A 432 1.07 16.66 -2.12
CA LYS A 432 1.77 17.61 -3.01
C LYS A 432 3.00 18.25 -2.35
N PHE A 433 3.03 18.35 -1.02
CA PHE A 433 4.06 19.07 -0.29
C PHE A 433 5.21 18.18 0.23
N THR A 434 5.03 16.86 0.27
CA THR A 434 6.09 15.93 0.67
C THR A 434 6.20 14.73 -0.28
N LYS A 435 7.42 14.24 -0.46
CA LYS A 435 7.71 12.99 -1.19
C LYS A 435 7.74 11.77 -0.26
N LEU A 436 7.71 12.00 1.06
CA LEU A 436 7.72 10.94 2.05
C LEU A 436 6.36 10.24 2.08
N THR A 437 6.37 8.98 2.53
CA THR A 437 5.14 8.22 2.71
C THR A 437 4.39 8.78 3.91
N VAL A 438 3.16 9.21 3.68
CA VAL A 438 2.30 9.83 4.69
C VAL A 438 1.17 8.85 5.06
N PRO A 439 0.81 8.71 6.35
CA PRO A 439 -0.33 7.90 6.75
C PRO A 439 -1.62 8.41 6.11
N GLU A 440 -2.50 7.50 5.71
CA GLU A 440 -3.80 7.86 5.18
C GLU A 440 -4.70 8.40 6.29
N LEU A 441 -5.44 9.46 5.96
CA LEU A 441 -6.37 10.08 6.91
C LEU A 441 -7.64 9.22 7.02
N ASN A 442 -8.08 8.93 8.24
CA ASN A 442 -9.18 7.99 8.49
C ASN A 442 -10.54 8.61 8.14
N THR A 443 -11.13 8.14 7.03
CA THR A 443 -12.48 8.51 6.58
C THR A 443 -13.56 7.55 7.07
N GLU A 444 -13.19 6.31 7.44
CA GLU A 444 -14.12 5.24 7.83
C GLU A 444 -14.96 5.62 9.04
N ILE A 445 -14.37 6.32 10.02
CA ILE A 445 -15.09 6.77 11.22
C ILE A 445 -16.27 7.69 10.89
N PHE A 446 -16.17 8.48 9.81
CA PHE A 446 -17.23 9.39 9.38
C PHE A 446 -18.28 8.69 8.52
N TYR A 447 -17.90 7.66 7.75
CA TYR A 447 -18.90 6.76 7.13
C TYR A 447 -19.74 6.04 8.18
N GLN A 448 -19.13 5.59 9.28
CA GLN A 448 -19.85 5.02 10.42
C GLN A 448 -20.79 6.04 11.07
N LEU A 449 -20.35 7.29 11.25
CA LEU A 449 -21.19 8.37 11.78
C LEU A 449 -22.43 8.62 10.90
N ILE A 450 -22.27 8.66 9.57
CA ILE A 450 -23.37 8.79 8.61
C ILE A 450 -24.38 7.66 8.79
N ASN A 451 -23.92 6.41 8.82
CA ASN A 451 -24.80 5.24 8.96
C ASN A 451 -25.53 5.23 10.32
N LYS A 452 -24.86 5.60 11.41
CA LYS A 452 -25.49 5.73 12.73
C LYS A 452 -26.54 6.84 12.74
N SER A 453 -26.26 7.98 12.11
CA SER A 453 -27.21 9.10 11.99
C SER A 453 -28.45 8.73 11.17
N MET A 454 -28.28 8.03 10.05
CA MET A 454 -29.41 7.48 9.27
C MET A 454 -30.26 6.52 10.10
N SER A 455 -29.61 5.68 10.91
CA SER A 455 -30.28 4.71 11.76
C SER A 455 -31.10 5.40 12.86
N SER A 456 -30.55 6.44 13.50
CA SER A 456 -31.28 7.25 14.47
C SER A 456 -32.50 7.96 13.86
N LEU A 457 -32.42 8.40 12.61
CA LEU A 457 -33.57 8.96 11.87
C LEU A 457 -34.66 7.91 11.61
N LEU A 458 -34.29 6.69 11.19
CA LEU A 458 -35.24 5.59 11.00
C LEU A 458 -35.87 5.15 12.31
N MET A 459 -35.08 5.14 13.39
CA MET A 459 -35.55 4.84 14.74
C MET A 459 -36.57 5.87 15.22
N LYS A 460 -36.30 7.16 14.99
CA LYS A 460 -37.27 8.24 15.24
C LYS A 460 -38.59 7.98 14.52
N MET A 461 -38.56 7.65 13.22
CA MET A 461 -39.77 7.34 12.45
C MET A 461 -40.50 6.12 13.01
N SER A 462 -39.77 5.08 13.40
CA SER A 462 -40.34 3.87 14.02
C SER A 462 -41.07 4.18 15.32
N VAL A 463 -40.53 5.09 16.14
CA VAL A 463 -41.19 5.57 17.36
C VAL A 463 -42.50 6.31 17.04
N ASP A 464 -42.52 7.14 16.01
CA ASP A 464 -43.74 7.85 15.58
C ASP A 464 -44.83 6.91 15.07
N PHE A 465 -44.45 5.76 14.49
CA PHE A 465 -45.38 4.76 13.96
C PHE A 465 -46.06 3.93 15.04
N LYS A 466 -45.57 3.94 16.29
CA LYS A 466 -46.13 3.16 17.41
C LYS A 466 -47.65 3.29 17.56
N PRO A 467 -48.26 4.50 17.54
CA PRO A 467 -49.71 4.61 17.68
C PRO A 467 -50.49 3.94 16.53
N CYS A 468 -49.96 3.93 15.31
CA CYS A 468 -50.59 3.30 14.14
C CYS A 468 -50.56 1.78 14.27
N TRP A 469 -49.44 1.20 14.72
CA TRP A 469 -49.36 -0.24 14.97
C TRP A 469 -50.25 -0.69 16.13
N ARG A 470 -50.42 0.16 17.16
CA ARG A 470 -51.36 -0.14 18.25
C ARG A 470 -52.80 -0.23 17.73
N GLU A 471 -53.18 0.63 16.81
CA GLU A 471 -54.48 0.56 16.15
C GLU A 471 -54.62 -0.73 15.34
N PHE A 472 -53.61 -1.09 14.53
CA PHE A 472 -53.58 -2.33 13.76
C PHE A 472 -53.83 -3.59 14.61
N PHE A 473 -53.21 -3.68 15.80
CA PHE A 473 -53.40 -4.83 16.70
C PHE A 473 -54.76 -4.87 17.41
N ASN A 474 -55.45 -3.73 17.49
CA ASN A 474 -56.77 -3.63 18.10
C ASN A 474 -57.91 -3.91 17.12
N ILE A 475 -57.62 -4.04 15.82
CA ILE A 475 -58.61 -4.42 14.80
C ILE A 475 -59.03 -5.88 15.03
N ASP A 476 -60.33 -6.11 15.13
CA ASP A 476 -60.90 -7.47 15.17
C ASP A 476 -60.95 -8.05 13.74
N TRP A 477 -59.82 -8.62 13.32
CA TRP A 477 -59.66 -9.25 12.00
C TRP A 477 -60.62 -10.43 11.74
N SER A 478 -61.34 -10.93 12.76
CA SER A 478 -62.25 -12.06 12.64
C SER A 478 -63.66 -11.71 12.15
N GLN A 479 -64.06 -10.44 12.29
CA GLN A 479 -65.41 -9.95 11.95
C GLN A 479 -65.45 -9.17 10.63
N LEU A 480 -64.39 -9.24 9.82
CA LEU A 480 -64.33 -8.58 8.51
C LEU A 480 -65.05 -9.43 7.46
N ASP A 481 -66.36 -9.20 7.32
CA ASP A 481 -67.24 -9.87 6.36
C ASP A 481 -67.06 -9.35 4.90
N SER A 482 -66.56 -8.13 4.72
CA SER A 482 -66.30 -7.53 3.40
C SER A 482 -65.08 -6.60 3.40
N VAL A 483 -64.37 -6.55 2.27
CA VAL A 483 -63.30 -5.58 2.01
C VAL A 483 -63.92 -4.18 1.88
N ASN A 484 -63.42 -3.23 2.68
CA ASN A 484 -63.85 -1.83 2.65
C ASN A 484 -62.78 -0.95 1.98
N ASP A 485 -62.86 0.37 2.13
CA ASP A 485 -61.78 1.30 1.77
C ASP A 485 -60.51 1.08 2.63
N ILE A 486 -59.45 1.85 2.35
CA ILE A 486 -58.16 1.79 3.06
C ILE A 486 -58.37 1.88 4.58
N SER A 487 -57.68 1.03 5.34
CA SER A 487 -57.77 0.99 6.80
C SER A 487 -57.30 2.31 7.45
N SER A 488 -57.92 2.69 8.56
CA SER A 488 -57.60 3.92 9.30
C SER A 488 -56.13 3.97 9.74
N TYR A 489 -55.60 2.87 10.29
CA TYR A 489 -54.19 2.78 10.71
C TYR A 489 -53.21 3.06 9.56
N MET A 490 -53.56 2.65 8.33
CA MET A 490 -52.73 2.85 7.14
C MET A 490 -52.78 4.31 6.67
N THR A 491 -53.95 4.96 6.78
CA THR A 491 -54.10 6.40 6.49
C THR A 491 -53.27 7.25 7.45
N ASP A 492 -53.29 6.93 8.75
CA ASP A 492 -52.48 7.60 9.77
C ASP A 492 -50.99 7.33 9.57
N LEU A 493 -50.62 6.09 9.24
CA LEU A 493 -49.24 5.73 8.92
C LEU A 493 -48.71 6.53 7.73
N LYS A 494 -49.48 6.62 6.63
CA LYS A 494 -49.13 7.41 5.44
C LYS A 494 -48.96 8.90 5.74
N THR A 495 -49.81 9.45 6.62
CA THR A 495 -49.73 10.85 7.06
C THR A 495 -48.44 11.09 7.83
N LYS A 496 -48.14 10.24 8.82
CA LYS A 496 -46.89 10.34 9.61
C LYS A 496 -45.62 10.11 8.81
N ILE A 497 -45.64 9.20 7.83
CA ILE A 497 -44.53 9.03 6.89
C ILE A 497 -44.33 10.33 6.11
N SER A 498 -45.40 10.88 5.54
CA SER A 498 -45.33 12.10 4.74
C SER A 498 -44.82 13.29 5.55
N ASP A 499 -45.28 13.47 6.77
CA ASP A 499 -44.87 14.60 7.61
C ASP A 499 -43.42 14.49 8.06
N ASN A 500 -42.94 13.28 8.36
CA ASN A 500 -41.51 13.06 8.62
C ASN A 500 -40.64 13.30 7.38
N LEU A 501 -41.03 12.78 6.21
CA LEU A 501 -40.25 12.94 4.98
C LEU A 501 -40.16 14.41 4.53
N LYS A 502 -41.22 15.21 4.73
CA LYS A 502 -41.21 16.66 4.48
C LYS A 502 -40.17 17.42 5.31
N ILE A 503 -39.78 16.90 6.47
CA ILE A 503 -38.81 17.52 7.36
C ILE A 503 -37.42 16.93 7.11
N ILE A 504 -37.30 15.61 7.06
CA ILE A 504 -36.00 14.91 6.99
C ILE A 504 -35.31 15.09 5.64
N LEU A 505 -36.01 14.82 4.53
CA LEU A 505 -35.37 14.73 3.22
C LEU A 505 -34.83 16.07 2.69
N PRO A 506 -35.50 17.22 2.90
CA PRO A 506 -34.95 18.52 2.51
C PRO A 506 -33.69 18.91 3.28
N LEU A 507 -33.42 18.33 4.45
CA LEU A 507 -32.24 18.63 5.26
C LEU A 507 -31.01 17.82 4.85
N ILE A 508 -31.17 16.75 4.05
CA ILE A 508 -30.05 15.92 3.57
C ILE A 508 -29.48 16.54 2.30
N ILE A 509 -28.18 16.83 2.28
CA ILE A 509 -27.54 17.56 1.17
C ILE A 509 -27.41 16.72 -0.11
N ARG A 510 -26.97 15.45 0.01
CA ARG A 510 -26.71 14.60 -1.17
C ARG A 510 -27.88 13.68 -1.50
N ASP A 511 -28.30 13.70 -2.78
CA ASP A 511 -29.37 12.84 -3.31
C ASP A 511 -29.12 11.33 -3.12
N SER A 512 -27.85 10.91 -3.14
CA SER A 512 -27.46 9.52 -2.85
C SER A 512 -27.85 9.07 -1.44
N TYR A 513 -27.79 9.98 -0.46
CA TYR A 513 -28.20 9.68 0.92
C TYR A 513 -29.71 9.74 1.08
N VAL A 514 -30.39 10.65 0.38
CA VAL A 514 -31.86 10.66 0.27
C VAL A 514 -32.34 9.32 -0.28
N ARG A 515 -31.66 8.82 -1.31
CA ARG A 515 -31.96 7.52 -1.92
C ARG A 515 -31.75 6.36 -0.94
N ASN A 516 -30.58 6.28 -0.32
CA ASN A 516 -30.25 5.24 0.66
C ASN A 516 -31.23 5.24 1.84
N PHE A 517 -31.56 6.42 2.38
CA PHE A 517 -32.56 6.54 3.44
C PHE A 517 -33.95 6.06 2.99
N SER A 518 -34.36 6.40 1.77
CA SER A 518 -35.63 5.97 1.19
C SER A 518 -35.69 4.45 0.98
N ASP A 519 -34.58 3.82 0.61
CA ASP A 519 -34.46 2.36 0.48
C ASP A 519 -34.64 1.66 1.82
N LYS A 520 -33.85 2.10 2.82
CA LYS A 520 -33.93 1.56 4.18
C LYS A 520 -35.30 1.76 4.82
N LEU A 521 -35.98 2.88 4.54
CA LEU A 521 -37.35 3.10 5.00
C LEU A 521 -38.34 2.13 4.36
N VAL A 522 -38.19 1.82 3.06
CA VAL A 522 -39.04 0.84 2.37
C VAL A 522 -38.81 -0.56 2.95
N GLU A 523 -37.56 -0.97 3.14
CA GLU A 523 -37.21 -2.25 3.78
C GLU A 523 -37.79 -2.36 5.21
N LEU A 524 -37.66 -1.30 6.01
CA LEU A 524 -38.24 -1.19 7.35
C LEU A 524 -39.75 -1.42 7.32
N LEU A 525 -40.47 -0.70 6.46
CA LEU A 525 -41.93 -0.78 6.37
C LEU A 525 -42.40 -2.17 5.95
N ILE A 526 -41.77 -2.75 4.92
CA ILE A 526 -42.13 -4.06 4.38
C ILE A 526 -41.85 -5.16 5.41
N THR A 527 -40.68 -5.14 6.04
CA THR A 527 -40.31 -6.12 7.06
C THR A 527 -41.23 -6.01 8.28
N THR A 528 -41.57 -4.78 8.70
CA THR A 528 -42.49 -4.56 9.83
C THR A 528 -43.90 -5.06 9.51
N ILE A 529 -44.44 -4.78 8.32
CA ILE A 529 -45.76 -5.28 7.90
C ILE A 529 -45.75 -6.81 7.86
N ALA A 530 -44.74 -7.42 7.23
CA ALA A 530 -44.62 -8.88 7.12
C ALA A 530 -44.56 -9.55 8.50
N ASN A 531 -43.78 -8.99 9.44
CA ASN A 531 -43.71 -9.49 10.81
C ASN A 531 -45.03 -9.30 11.59
N ASN A 532 -45.79 -8.25 11.30
CA ASN A 532 -47.08 -8.00 11.95
C ASN A 532 -48.20 -8.95 11.48
N LEU A 533 -48.04 -9.64 10.34
CA LEU A 533 -49.03 -10.62 9.85
C LEU A 533 -49.28 -11.77 10.83
N LYS A 534 -48.30 -12.14 11.65
CA LYS A 534 -48.46 -13.20 12.67
C LYS A 534 -49.52 -12.89 13.72
N TYR A 535 -49.91 -11.62 13.88
CA TYR A 535 -50.92 -11.20 14.86
C TYR A 535 -52.34 -11.16 14.29
N VAL A 536 -52.51 -11.24 12.97
CA VAL A 536 -53.82 -11.28 12.30
C VAL A 536 -54.43 -12.68 12.49
N LYS A 537 -55.44 -12.80 13.36
CA LYS A 537 -56.04 -14.09 13.72
C LYS A 537 -57.58 -13.99 13.71
N PRO A 538 -58.30 -14.78 12.88
CA PRO A 538 -57.83 -15.70 11.83
C PRO A 538 -57.38 -15.00 10.53
N LEU A 539 -56.42 -15.59 9.81
CA LEU A 539 -56.08 -15.19 8.44
C LEU A 539 -57.16 -15.71 7.48
N GLN A 540 -58.20 -14.91 7.30
CA GLN A 540 -59.27 -15.16 6.33
C GLN A 540 -58.92 -14.49 5.00
N THR A 541 -59.56 -14.95 3.92
CA THR A 541 -59.39 -14.33 2.60
C THR A 541 -59.72 -12.83 2.63
N SER A 542 -60.78 -12.42 3.33
CA SER A 542 -61.17 -11.01 3.48
C SER A 542 -60.13 -10.15 4.22
N SER A 543 -59.52 -10.67 5.29
CA SER A 543 -58.49 -9.92 6.04
C SER A 543 -57.19 -9.76 5.24
N VAL A 544 -56.80 -10.79 4.47
CA VAL A 544 -55.63 -10.72 3.58
C VAL A 544 -55.88 -9.80 2.38
N GLU A 545 -57.11 -9.79 1.82
CA GLU A 545 -57.51 -8.85 0.77
C GLU A 545 -57.47 -7.39 1.25
N GLN A 546 -57.96 -7.11 2.46
CA GLN A 546 -57.90 -5.78 3.05
C GLN A 546 -56.45 -5.30 3.25
N ILE A 547 -55.58 -6.16 3.81
CA ILE A 547 -54.15 -5.84 3.96
C ILE A 547 -53.48 -5.63 2.61
N SER A 548 -53.87 -6.39 1.58
CA SER A 548 -53.35 -6.22 0.21
C SER A 548 -53.70 -4.83 -0.37
N MET A 549 -54.92 -4.33 -0.12
CA MET A 549 -55.32 -2.97 -0.49
C MET A 549 -54.51 -1.91 0.26
N ASP A 550 -54.28 -2.11 1.57
CA ASP A 550 -53.46 -1.22 2.39
C ASP A 550 -52.00 -1.19 1.91
N VAL A 551 -51.43 -2.33 1.56
CA VAL A 551 -50.06 -2.46 1.01
C VAL A 551 -49.94 -1.80 -0.36
N TYR A 552 -50.94 -1.95 -1.24
CA TYR A 552 -50.97 -1.24 -2.52
C TYR A 552 -51.00 0.28 -2.34
N SER A 553 -51.85 0.77 -1.43
CA SER A 553 -51.92 2.20 -1.07
C SER A 553 -50.61 2.73 -0.50
N LEU A 554 -49.87 1.92 0.26
CA LEU A 554 -48.55 2.27 0.77
C LEU A 554 -47.49 2.29 -0.35
N LYS A 555 -47.53 1.34 -1.29
CA LYS A 555 -46.64 1.28 -2.46
C LYS A 555 -46.70 2.55 -3.30
N GLU A 556 -47.91 3.06 -3.54
CA GLU A 556 -48.10 4.33 -4.28
C GLU A 556 -47.45 5.53 -3.58
N LEU A 557 -47.41 5.53 -2.24
CA LEU A 557 -46.71 6.56 -1.47
C LEU A 557 -45.19 6.33 -1.49
N ALA A 558 -44.75 5.07 -1.33
CA ALA A 558 -43.33 4.69 -1.34
C ALA A 558 -42.62 5.12 -2.62
N LEU A 559 -43.27 4.95 -3.79
CA LEU A 559 -42.76 5.44 -5.07
C LEU A 559 -42.49 6.95 -5.11
N LYS A 560 -43.13 7.72 -4.21
CA LYS A 560 -43.01 9.17 -4.09
C LYS A 560 -42.04 9.62 -2.99
N PHE A 561 -41.43 8.74 -2.19
CA PHE A 561 -40.57 9.16 -1.08
C PHE A 561 -39.42 10.10 -1.50
N PRO A 562 -38.67 9.85 -2.59
CA PRO A 562 -37.59 10.75 -2.97
C PRO A 562 -38.08 12.14 -3.42
N LEU A 563 -39.34 12.27 -3.87
CA LEU A 563 -39.91 13.52 -4.38
C LEU A 563 -40.09 14.61 -3.31
N TYR A 564 -39.99 14.26 -2.03
CA TYR A 564 -40.06 15.24 -0.95
C TYR A 564 -38.79 16.11 -0.85
N SER A 565 -37.73 15.77 -1.60
CA SER A 565 -36.51 16.58 -1.72
C SER A 565 -35.98 16.65 -3.15
N ALA A 566 -36.01 15.53 -3.88
CA ALA A 566 -35.56 15.44 -5.26
C ALA A 566 -36.65 15.84 -6.27
N LYS A 567 -36.23 16.35 -7.43
CA LYS A 567 -37.15 16.75 -8.52
C LYS A 567 -37.73 15.56 -9.28
N GLU A 568 -36.96 14.48 -9.39
CA GLU A 568 -37.34 13.28 -10.15
C GLU A 568 -36.93 12.02 -9.40
N VAL A 569 -37.65 10.92 -9.66
CA VAL A 569 -37.35 9.61 -9.08
C VAL A 569 -36.53 8.78 -10.05
N SER A 570 -35.40 8.24 -9.57
CA SER A 570 -34.56 7.36 -10.40
C SER A 570 -35.30 6.07 -10.81
N LYS A 571 -35.09 5.61 -12.06
CA LYS A 571 -35.64 4.31 -12.54
C LYS A 571 -35.21 3.12 -11.68
N SER A 572 -34.00 3.19 -11.12
CA SER A 572 -33.48 2.20 -10.17
C SER A 572 -34.32 2.15 -8.90
N TYR A 573 -34.84 3.28 -8.40
CA TYR A 573 -35.70 3.31 -7.20
C TYR A 573 -37.03 2.69 -7.45
N ILE A 574 -37.66 3.05 -8.58
CA ILE A 574 -38.94 2.48 -8.98
C ILE A 574 -38.82 0.96 -9.08
N LYS A 575 -37.74 0.45 -9.69
CA LYS A 575 -37.49 -0.99 -9.78
C LYS A 575 -37.30 -1.63 -8.39
N PHE A 576 -36.52 -1.00 -7.51
CA PHE A 576 -36.29 -1.47 -6.14
C PHE A 576 -37.58 -1.58 -5.33
N VAL A 577 -38.39 -0.51 -5.30
CA VAL A 577 -39.68 -0.48 -4.60
C VAL A 577 -40.62 -1.54 -5.17
N ASN A 578 -40.73 -1.63 -6.50
CA ASN A 578 -41.61 -2.62 -7.12
C ASN A 578 -41.20 -4.06 -6.78
N ASN A 579 -39.90 -4.37 -6.74
CA ASN A 579 -39.41 -5.69 -6.38
C ASN A 579 -39.76 -6.05 -4.92
N HIS A 580 -39.45 -5.18 -3.95
CA HIS A 580 -39.73 -5.51 -2.55
C HIS A 580 -41.23 -5.56 -2.21
N PHE A 581 -42.04 -4.67 -2.80
CA PHE A 581 -43.49 -4.79 -2.67
C PHE A 581 -44.04 -6.02 -3.39
N HIS A 582 -43.44 -6.44 -4.51
CA HIS A 582 -43.82 -7.69 -5.17
C HIS A 582 -43.56 -8.92 -4.28
N ASP A 583 -42.45 -8.94 -3.54
CA ASP A 583 -42.17 -10.02 -2.58
C ASP A 583 -43.27 -10.10 -1.49
N LEU A 584 -43.68 -8.95 -0.93
CA LEU A 584 -44.75 -8.88 0.06
C LEU A 584 -46.13 -9.23 -0.52
N GLU A 585 -46.46 -8.72 -1.71
CA GLU A 585 -47.69 -9.05 -2.44
C GLU A 585 -47.78 -10.54 -2.75
N SER A 586 -46.65 -11.18 -3.11
CA SER A 586 -46.58 -12.61 -3.40
C SER A 586 -46.77 -13.45 -2.14
N LEU A 587 -46.21 -13.02 -0.99
CA LEU A 587 -46.49 -13.62 0.31
C LEU A 587 -47.99 -13.52 0.67
N LEU A 588 -48.60 -12.34 0.51
CA LEU A 588 -50.03 -12.14 0.78
C LEU A 588 -50.91 -13.02 -0.12
N LYS A 589 -50.63 -13.07 -1.43
CA LYS A 589 -51.33 -13.97 -2.37
C LYS A 589 -51.20 -15.43 -1.96
N LEU A 590 -50.01 -15.86 -1.55
CA LEU A 590 -49.81 -17.21 -1.07
C LEU A 590 -50.63 -17.49 0.20
N LEU A 591 -50.76 -16.52 1.11
CA LEU A 591 -51.58 -16.65 2.31
C LEU A 591 -53.07 -16.88 1.99
N MET A 592 -53.57 -16.43 0.83
CA MET A 592 -54.94 -16.65 0.37
C MET A 592 -55.19 -18.06 -0.20
N VAL A 593 -54.13 -18.79 -0.58
CA VAL A 593 -54.27 -20.14 -1.20
C VAL A 593 -54.82 -21.14 -0.17
N PRO A 594 -55.79 -22.02 -0.52
CA PRO A 594 -56.23 -23.08 0.38
C PRO A 594 -55.07 -24.00 0.80
N THR A 595 -55.04 -24.43 2.07
CA THR A 595 -54.02 -25.36 2.59
C THR A 595 -54.26 -26.82 2.18
N VAL A 596 -55.47 -27.13 1.72
CA VAL A 596 -55.88 -28.47 1.27
C VAL A 596 -56.45 -28.35 -0.14
N PRO A 597 -56.02 -29.18 -1.12
CA PRO A 597 -54.96 -30.21 -1.06
C PRO A 597 -53.52 -29.67 -0.81
N VAL A 598 -52.62 -30.55 -0.36
CA VAL A 598 -51.23 -30.19 0.05
C VAL A 598 -50.39 -29.74 -1.16
N GLU A 599 -50.70 -30.28 -2.33
CA GLU A 599 -50.03 -30.02 -3.60
C GLU A 599 -50.21 -28.55 -4.01
N ASN A 600 -51.42 -27.99 -3.82
CA ASN A 600 -51.76 -26.63 -4.23
C ASN A 600 -50.89 -25.57 -3.55
N ILE A 601 -50.64 -25.70 -2.25
CA ILE A 601 -49.82 -24.72 -1.51
C ILE A 601 -48.34 -24.82 -1.89
N ILE A 602 -47.85 -26.02 -2.24
CA ILE A 602 -46.46 -26.25 -2.65
C ILE A 602 -46.25 -25.69 -4.06
N GLU A 603 -47.12 -26.02 -5.01
CA GLU A 603 -47.09 -25.49 -6.38
C GLU A 603 -47.18 -23.96 -6.38
N SER A 604 -48.13 -23.40 -5.63
CA SER A 604 -48.27 -21.94 -5.50
C SER A 604 -47.07 -21.30 -4.78
N TYR A 605 -46.39 -21.99 -3.87
CA TYR A 605 -45.18 -21.48 -3.23
C TYR A 605 -44.03 -21.38 -4.22
N PHE A 606 -43.82 -22.38 -5.07
CA PHE A 606 -42.80 -22.35 -6.11
C PHE A 606 -43.12 -21.33 -7.21
N GLU A 607 -44.40 -21.16 -7.58
CA GLU A 607 -44.81 -20.18 -8.59
C GLU A 607 -44.68 -18.73 -8.08
N LEU A 608 -45.10 -18.45 -6.84
CA LEU A 608 -45.17 -17.09 -6.32
C LEU A 608 -43.91 -16.62 -5.58
N ILE A 609 -43.22 -17.52 -4.88
CA ILE A 609 -42.05 -17.18 -4.05
C ILE A 609 -40.76 -17.77 -4.64
N GLY A 610 -40.81 -18.99 -5.16
CA GLY A 610 -39.68 -19.62 -5.86
C GLY A 610 -38.46 -19.94 -4.98
N ASP A 611 -38.61 -19.90 -3.65
CA ASP A 611 -37.53 -20.19 -2.69
C ASP A 611 -37.38 -21.71 -2.46
N LYS A 612 -36.15 -22.19 -2.25
CA LYS A 612 -35.85 -23.60 -1.94
C LYS A 612 -35.61 -23.84 -0.44
N SER A 613 -35.65 -22.79 0.39
CA SER A 613 -35.41 -22.88 1.83
C SER A 613 -36.58 -23.53 2.57
N ILE A 614 -36.32 -24.70 3.14
CA ILE A 614 -37.28 -25.43 4.01
C ILE A 614 -37.63 -24.58 5.25
N SER A 615 -36.67 -23.81 5.77
CA SER A 615 -36.91 -22.91 6.92
C SER A 615 -37.93 -21.83 6.56
N ASN A 616 -37.80 -21.21 5.39
CA ASN A 616 -38.71 -20.15 4.95
C ASN A 616 -40.09 -20.71 4.63
N PHE A 617 -40.17 -21.90 4.02
CA PHE A 617 -41.43 -22.59 3.83
C PHE A 617 -42.11 -22.93 5.16
N THR A 618 -41.35 -23.37 6.16
CA THR A 618 -41.86 -23.65 7.52
C THR A 618 -42.43 -22.40 8.18
N LYS A 619 -41.78 -21.24 8.02
CA LYS A 619 -42.31 -19.95 8.52
C LYS A 619 -43.65 -19.60 7.87
N VAL A 620 -43.82 -19.84 6.58
CA VAL A 620 -45.12 -19.63 5.90
C VAL A 620 -46.20 -20.60 6.40
N LEU A 621 -45.85 -21.88 6.64
CA LEU A 621 -46.78 -22.84 7.25
C LEU A 621 -47.20 -22.43 8.67
N ASN A 622 -46.28 -21.85 9.45
CA ASN A 622 -46.57 -21.29 10.77
C ASN A 622 -47.50 -20.09 10.69
N LEU A 623 -47.29 -19.17 9.75
CA LEU A 623 -48.22 -18.06 9.51
C LEU A 623 -49.63 -18.55 9.19
N LYS A 624 -49.77 -19.58 8.34
CA LYS A 624 -51.07 -20.22 8.04
C LYS A 624 -51.65 -21.10 9.16
N LYS A 625 -50.91 -21.31 10.26
CA LYS A 625 -51.27 -22.21 11.37
C LYS A 625 -51.62 -23.64 10.93
N VAL A 626 -50.86 -24.18 9.99
CA VAL A 626 -50.92 -25.62 9.70
C VAL A 626 -50.48 -26.37 10.96
N ASP A 627 -51.28 -27.33 11.44
CA ASP A 627 -51.00 -28.05 12.67
C ASP A 627 -49.61 -28.72 12.62
N ARG A 628 -48.81 -28.59 13.68
CA ARG A 628 -47.43 -29.09 13.75
C ARG A 628 -47.35 -30.59 13.44
N ALA A 629 -48.37 -31.37 13.80
CA ALA A 629 -48.44 -32.80 13.46
C ALA A 629 -48.62 -33.05 11.95
N SER A 630 -49.33 -32.15 11.26
CA SER A 630 -49.56 -32.21 9.82
C SER A 630 -48.44 -31.57 9.00
N GLN A 631 -47.68 -30.62 9.55
CA GLN A 631 -46.58 -29.91 8.88
C GLN A 631 -45.51 -30.86 8.32
N HIS A 632 -45.26 -32.00 8.97
CA HIS A 632 -44.32 -33.01 8.48
C HIS A 632 -44.67 -33.48 7.06
N LYS A 633 -45.96 -33.71 6.77
CA LYS A 633 -46.45 -34.10 5.44
C LYS A 633 -46.21 -33.02 4.37
N TYR A 634 -46.36 -31.75 4.73
CA TYR A 634 -46.09 -30.63 3.82
C TYR A 634 -44.59 -30.49 3.53
N ILE A 635 -43.74 -30.67 4.55
CA ILE A 635 -42.28 -30.58 4.40
C ILE A 635 -41.73 -31.76 3.58
N GLU A 636 -42.26 -32.98 3.76
CA GLU A 636 -41.85 -34.14 2.95
C GLU A 636 -42.24 -33.98 1.48
N ASN A 637 -43.47 -33.57 1.19
CA ASN A 637 -43.89 -33.28 -0.19
C ASN A 637 -43.11 -32.11 -0.81
N PHE A 638 -42.76 -31.09 -0.03
CA PHE A 638 -41.90 -30.00 -0.48
C PHE A 638 -40.49 -30.50 -0.84
N LYS A 639 -39.90 -31.39 -0.02
CA LYS A 639 -38.60 -32.04 -0.32
C LYS A 639 -38.66 -32.91 -1.57
N LEU A 640 -39.77 -33.63 -1.78
CA LEU A 640 -39.98 -34.42 -3.00
C LEU A 640 -40.03 -33.53 -4.24
N GLN A 641 -40.74 -32.39 -4.17
CA GLN A 641 -40.79 -31.44 -5.28
C GLN A 641 -39.41 -30.79 -5.56
N LEU A 642 -38.63 -30.49 -4.52
CA LEU A 642 -37.24 -29.99 -4.66
C LEU A 642 -36.31 -30.97 -5.37
N SER A 643 -36.56 -32.28 -5.26
CA SER A 643 -35.74 -33.31 -5.91
C SER A 643 -35.96 -33.43 -7.42
N ILE A 644 -36.99 -32.76 -7.96
CA ILE A 644 -37.40 -32.80 -9.37
C ILE A 644 -36.87 -31.58 -10.16
N ASP A 645 -36.44 -30.50 -9.50
CA ASP A 645 -36.20 -29.20 -10.13
C ASP A 645 -34.74 -28.67 -9.98
N ASP A 646 -33.96 -28.75 -11.07
CA ASP A 646 -32.52 -28.38 -11.17
C ASP A 646 -32.26 -26.86 -11.43
N GLY A 647 -33.26 -26.00 -11.25
CA GLY A 647 -33.10 -24.55 -11.48
C GLY A 647 -32.23 -23.82 -10.44
N THR A 648 -31.44 -22.83 -10.89
CA THR A 648 -30.70 -21.87 -10.04
C THR A 648 -31.59 -20.67 -9.67
N VAL A 649 -32.01 -20.54 -8.41
CA VAL A 649 -32.69 -19.32 -7.91
C VAL A 649 -32.30 -19.01 -6.46
N THR A 650 -32.18 -17.71 -6.19
CA THR A 650 -31.87 -17.02 -4.92
C THR A 650 -33.00 -17.13 -3.88
N SER A 651 -32.63 -17.34 -2.62
CA SER A 651 -33.53 -17.33 -1.46
C SER A 651 -34.28 -16.01 -1.29
N CYS A 652 -35.55 -16.05 -0.91
CA CYS A 652 -36.36 -14.84 -0.66
C CYS A 652 -35.88 -14.13 0.62
N ALA A 653 -35.28 -12.95 0.48
CA ALA A 653 -34.71 -12.17 1.60
C ALA A 653 -35.78 -11.73 2.62
N LEU A 654 -37.02 -11.47 2.17
CA LEU A 654 -38.13 -11.11 3.05
C LEU A 654 -38.48 -12.23 4.04
N LEU A 655 -38.51 -13.49 3.58
CA LEU A 655 -38.87 -14.64 4.42
C LEU A 655 -37.76 -15.01 5.42
N GLN A 656 -36.50 -14.73 5.09
CA GLN A 656 -35.39 -14.90 6.02
C GLN A 656 -35.56 -14.01 7.25
N ASN A 657 -36.01 -12.77 7.05
CA ASN A 657 -36.21 -11.76 8.08
C ASN A 657 -37.52 -11.90 8.87
N LEU A 658 -38.37 -12.89 8.55
CA LEU A 658 -39.58 -13.18 9.34
C LEU A 658 -39.22 -13.77 10.71
N GLU A 659 -39.83 -13.25 11.77
CA GLU A 659 -39.66 -13.74 13.13
C GLU A 659 -40.40 -15.08 13.39
N ASP A 660 -39.80 -15.99 14.14
CA ASP A 660 -40.44 -17.24 14.58
C ASP A 660 -41.51 -16.99 15.67
N GLU A 661 -42.55 -17.83 15.77
CA GLU A 661 -43.57 -17.71 16.83
C GLU A 661 -42.97 -18.10 18.21
N GLU A 662 -42.79 -17.13 19.11
CA GLU A 662 -42.54 -17.39 20.53
C GLU A 662 -43.85 -17.72 21.27
N GLU A 663 -43.88 -18.82 22.04
CA GLU A 663 -45.03 -19.19 22.88
C GLU A 663 -45.19 -18.18 24.04
N PRO A 664 -46.33 -17.47 24.16
CA PRO A 664 -46.52 -16.51 25.24
C PRO A 664 -46.74 -17.22 26.59
N SER A 665 -46.09 -16.71 27.63
CA SER A 665 -46.22 -17.14 29.03
C SER A 665 -47.69 -17.13 29.49
N ARG A 666 -48.11 -18.21 30.16
CA ARG A 666 -49.52 -18.53 30.46
C ARG A 666 -50.22 -17.61 31.49
N ALA A 667 -49.58 -16.59 32.05
CA ALA A 667 -50.00 -15.99 33.33
C ALA A 667 -50.38 -14.48 33.35
N ALA A 668 -50.65 -13.83 32.21
CA ALA A 668 -51.06 -12.41 32.20
C ALA A 668 -52.48 -12.16 31.63
N THR A 669 -53.14 -11.09 32.11
CA THR A 669 -54.42 -10.57 31.61
C THR A 669 -54.28 -10.03 30.17
N PRO A 670 -55.39 -9.91 29.40
CA PRO A 670 -55.34 -9.57 27.97
C PRO A 670 -54.61 -8.26 27.65
N ASP A 671 -54.84 -7.20 28.44
CA ASP A 671 -54.25 -5.87 28.24
C ASP A 671 -52.75 -5.82 28.58
N ILE A 672 -52.31 -6.58 29.60
CA ILE A 672 -50.89 -6.69 29.97
C ILE A 672 -50.13 -7.48 28.90
N LYS A 673 -50.73 -8.56 28.37
CA LYS A 673 -50.16 -9.31 27.23
C LYS A 673 -50.01 -8.46 25.97
N LEU A 674 -50.93 -7.52 25.73
CA LEU A 674 -50.86 -6.66 24.54
C LEU A 674 -49.74 -5.62 24.66
N ASN A 675 -49.60 -4.98 25.83
CA ASN A 675 -48.54 -4.00 26.10
C ASN A 675 -47.16 -4.65 26.22
N GLU A 676 -47.03 -5.81 26.87
CA GLU A 676 -45.77 -6.57 26.92
C GLU A 676 -45.34 -7.06 25.54
N ARG A 677 -46.29 -7.51 24.68
CA ARG A 677 -46.01 -7.87 23.27
C ARG A 677 -45.57 -6.67 22.44
N PHE A 678 -46.11 -5.49 22.72
CA PHE A 678 -45.77 -4.25 22.03
C PHE A 678 -44.37 -3.77 22.42
N GLU A 679 -44.03 -3.77 23.70
CA GLU A 679 -42.69 -3.39 24.18
C GLU A 679 -41.62 -4.39 23.78
N THR A 680 -41.88 -5.70 23.85
CA THR A 680 -40.92 -6.73 23.38
C THR A 680 -40.72 -6.69 21.87
N HIS A 681 -41.77 -6.47 21.07
CA HIS A 681 -41.63 -6.41 19.60
C HIS A 681 -40.97 -5.10 19.15
N VAL A 682 -41.27 -3.96 19.78
CA VAL A 682 -40.56 -2.69 19.52
C VAL A 682 -39.11 -2.77 19.97
N ASN A 683 -38.81 -3.34 21.14
CA ASN A 683 -37.44 -3.51 21.61
C ASN A 683 -36.66 -4.54 20.78
N LYS A 684 -37.32 -5.58 20.25
CA LYS A 684 -36.72 -6.53 19.30
C LYS A 684 -36.60 -5.97 17.90
N ILE A 685 -37.49 -5.08 17.44
CA ILE A 685 -37.26 -4.26 16.24
C ILE A 685 -36.01 -3.40 16.49
N ASN A 686 -35.86 -2.77 17.67
CA ASN A 686 -34.66 -2.00 18.01
C ASN A 686 -33.39 -2.87 18.09
N GLU A 687 -33.48 -4.11 18.58
CA GLU A 687 -32.37 -5.07 18.59
C GLU A 687 -32.07 -5.64 17.21
N ASN A 688 -33.09 -5.97 16.41
CA ASN A 688 -32.94 -6.41 15.03
C ASN A 688 -32.35 -5.28 14.18
N PHE A 689 -32.72 -4.02 14.42
CA PHE A 689 -32.06 -2.85 13.83
C PHE A 689 -30.61 -2.74 14.33
N LYS A 690 -30.34 -2.84 15.63
CA LYS A 690 -28.96 -2.86 16.16
C LYS A 690 -28.12 -3.99 15.54
N ASN A 691 -28.69 -5.17 15.35
CA ASN A 691 -28.05 -6.37 14.78
C ASN A 691 -27.92 -6.31 13.24
N PHE A 692 -28.81 -5.59 12.56
CA PHE A 692 -28.72 -5.31 11.12
C PHE A 692 -27.73 -4.17 10.81
N ILE A 693 -27.45 -3.32 11.81
CA ILE A 693 -26.58 -2.13 11.70
C ILE A 693 -25.17 -2.37 12.27
N SER A 694 -24.90 -3.48 12.96
CA SER A 694 -23.55 -3.89 13.39
C SER A 694 -22.69 -4.39 12.22
N ILE A 695 -22.50 -3.54 11.21
CA ILE A 695 -21.47 -3.73 10.19
C ILE A 695 -20.13 -3.34 10.82
N SER A 696 -19.39 -4.42 11.16
CA SER A 696 -18.06 -4.50 11.76
C SER A 696 -17.96 -4.04 13.22
N PRO A 697 -18.02 -4.97 14.20
CA PRO A 697 -17.16 -4.82 15.37
C PRO A 697 -15.74 -4.49 14.88
N MET A 698 -15.08 -3.49 15.48
CA MET A 698 -13.65 -3.26 15.22
C MET A 698 -12.95 -4.61 15.38
N LYS A 699 -12.34 -5.10 14.31
CA LYS A 699 -11.76 -6.45 14.28
C LYS A 699 -10.41 -6.39 14.99
N VAL A 700 -10.18 -7.32 15.91
CA VAL A 700 -8.85 -7.52 16.50
C VAL A 700 -7.94 -8.07 15.40
N VAL A 701 -6.93 -7.28 15.00
CA VAL A 701 -5.94 -7.67 13.99
C VAL A 701 -4.73 -8.29 14.67
N LYS A 702 -4.40 -9.52 14.30
CA LYS A 702 -3.24 -10.25 14.80
C LYS A 702 -2.30 -10.62 13.67
N ILE A 703 -1.02 -10.26 13.81
CA ILE A 703 0.05 -10.68 12.88
C ILE A 703 0.75 -11.91 13.45
N CYS A 704 0.69 -13.04 12.75
CA CYS A 704 1.24 -14.31 13.22
C CYS A 704 2.63 -14.59 12.62
N GLY A 705 3.53 -15.19 13.41
CA GLY A 705 4.81 -15.72 12.93
C GLY A 705 5.91 -14.67 12.77
N ILE A 706 5.90 -13.61 13.59
CA ILE A 706 6.94 -12.57 13.59
C ILE A 706 8.26 -13.19 14.05
N LYS A 707 9.34 -12.89 13.33
CA LYS A 707 10.69 -13.43 13.58
C LYS A 707 11.77 -12.38 13.83
N THR A 708 11.54 -11.14 13.39
CA THR A 708 12.55 -10.07 13.40
C THR A 708 11.97 -8.81 14.01
N PHE A 709 12.83 -8.02 14.66
CA PHE A 709 12.47 -6.71 15.20
C PHE A 709 11.89 -5.75 14.14
N ASP A 710 12.42 -5.76 12.93
CA ASP A 710 11.94 -4.88 11.85
C ASP A 710 10.51 -5.22 11.42
N ALA A 711 10.18 -6.51 11.31
CA ALA A 711 8.82 -6.95 10.99
C ALA A 711 7.84 -6.60 12.11
N ALA A 712 8.28 -6.67 13.38
CA ALA A 712 7.49 -6.21 14.51
C ALA A 712 7.24 -4.70 14.47
N THR A 713 8.25 -3.91 14.10
CA THR A 713 8.14 -2.45 14.00
C THR A 713 7.15 -2.05 12.92
N VAL A 714 7.24 -2.66 11.73
CA VAL A 714 6.25 -2.46 10.66
C VAL A 714 4.84 -2.85 11.09
N ALA A 715 4.68 -3.97 11.80
CA ALA A 715 3.37 -4.39 12.31
C ALA A 715 2.78 -3.38 13.32
N VAL A 716 3.63 -2.82 14.20
CA VAL A 716 3.22 -1.78 15.16
C VAL A 716 2.87 -0.47 14.46
N ASP A 717 3.66 -0.07 13.47
CA ASP A 717 3.41 1.15 12.67
C ASP A 717 2.12 1.09 11.86
N ASN A 718 1.65 -0.13 11.55
CA ASN A 718 0.36 -0.39 10.89
C ASN A 718 -0.76 -0.76 11.89
N GLU A 719 -0.62 -0.39 13.16
CA GLU A 719 -1.65 -0.52 14.20
C GLU A 719 -2.13 -1.96 14.50
N ALA A 720 -1.27 -2.97 14.31
CA ALA A 720 -1.60 -4.35 14.69
C ALA A 720 -1.89 -4.45 16.20
N ASN A 721 -3.01 -5.07 16.59
CA ASN A 721 -3.39 -5.18 18.00
C ASN A 721 -2.62 -6.30 18.74
N LEU A 722 -2.29 -7.39 18.03
CA LEU A 722 -1.60 -8.56 18.58
C LEU A 722 -0.42 -8.98 17.71
N LEU A 723 0.76 -9.16 18.31
CA LEU A 723 1.97 -9.64 17.66
C LEU A 723 2.28 -11.08 18.09
N GLY A 724 2.15 -12.03 17.17
CA GLY A 724 2.32 -13.46 17.43
C GLY A 724 3.74 -13.95 17.16
N CYS A 725 4.44 -14.39 18.20
CA CYS A 725 5.74 -15.05 18.14
C CYS A 725 5.60 -16.55 18.37
N ILE A 726 6.14 -17.38 17.48
CA ILE A 726 6.07 -18.85 17.61
C ILE A 726 7.21 -19.32 18.52
N LEU A 727 6.86 -20.00 19.62
CA LEU A 727 7.80 -20.47 20.66
C LEU A 727 7.79 -22.01 20.78
N VAL A 728 7.37 -22.69 19.70
CA VAL A 728 7.33 -24.15 19.62
C VAL A 728 8.72 -24.69 19.28
N PRO A 729 9.28 -25.65 20.04
CA PRO A 729 10.57 -26.24 19.72
C PRO A 729 10.58 -26.92 18.34
N ASN A 730 11.71 -26.87 17.63
CA ASN A 730 11.95 -27.59 16.37
C ASN A 730 10.99 -27.24 15.21
N ARG A 731 10.47 -26.00 15.14
CA ARG A 731 9.73 -25.49 14.00
C ARG A 731 10.54 -24.43 13.26
N GLU A 732 10.55 -24.47 11.94
CA GLU A 732 11.24 -23.49 11.09
C GLU A 732 10.74 -22.05 11.32
N ARG A 733 9.51 -21.90 11.82
CA ARG A 733 8.90 -20.59 12.09
C ARG A 733 9.13 -20.05 13.50
N THR A 734 9.92 -20.73 14.33
CA THR A 734 10.20 -20.32 15.72
C THR A 734 11.12 -19.11 15.78
N ILE A 735 10.79 -18.16 16.66
CA ILE A 735 11.59 -16.94 16.86
C ILE A 735 12.79 -17.22 17.79
N ASP A 736 13.88 -16.48 17.58
CA ASP A 736 15.00 -16.47 18.52
C ASP A 736 14.65 -15.73 19.83
N PHE A 737 15.15 -16.21 20.97
CA PHE A 737 14.82 -15.64 22.28
C PHE A 737 15.32 -14.21 22.47
N GLU A 738 16.47 -13.84 21.89
CA GLU A 738 17.00 -12.48 22.00
C GLU A 738 16.19 -11.50 21.13
N GLU A 739 15.75 -11.93 19.95
CA GLU A 739 14.84 -11.15 19.10
C GLU A 739 13.47 -10.96 19.76
N ALA A 740 12.91 -12.00 20.37
CA ALA A 740 11.65 -11.90 21.12
C ALA A 740 11.74 -10.89 22.28
N LYS A 741 12.86 -10.85 23.01
CA LYS A 741 13.10 -9.85 24.07
C LYS A 741 13.17 -8.42 23.54
N LYS A 742 13.74 -8.20 22.35
CA LYS A 742 13.75 -6.88 21.71
C LYS A 742 12.33 -6.44 21.34
N ILE A 743 11.53 -7.34 20.78
CA ILE A 743 10.12 -7.07 20.42
C ILE A 743 9.29 -6.78 21.67
N SER A 744 9.48 -7.53 22.76
CA SER A 744 8.82 -7.25 24.04
C SER A 744 9.09 -5.81 24.52
N LYS A 745 10.35 -5.36 24.48
CA LYS A 745 10.71 -3.98 24.85
C LYS A 745 10.07 -2.90 23.95
N LEU A 746 9.86 -3.19 22.66
CA LEU A 746 9.17 -2.29 21.74
C LEU A 746 7.68 -2.13 22.09
N VAL A 747 7.04 -3.23 22.47
CA VAL A 747 5.59 -3.30 22.68
C VAL A 747 5.17 -2.84 24.10
N LYS A 748 6.08 -2.90 25.07
CA LYS A 748 5.77 -2.68 26.50
C LYS A 748 5.48 -1.22 26.86
N ARG A 749 4.28 -0.96 27.41
CA ARG A 749 3.89 0.34 28.03
C ARG A 749 3.76 0.22 29.55
N LYS A 750 4.09 1.28 30.30
CA LYS A 750 4.26 1.30 31.77
C LYS A 750 2.99 1.00 32.63
N SER A 751 1.82 0.80 32.04
CA SER A 751 0.56 0.59 32.78
C SER A 751 -0.32 -0.48 32.13
N ARG A 752 0.08 -1.75 32.28
CA ARG A 752 -0.68 -2.91 31.79
C ARG A 752 -0.65 -3.98 32.86
N GLN A 753 -1.56 -3.90 33.82
CA GLN A 753 -1.89 -5.07 34.65
C GLN A 753 -3.20 -5.65 34.15
N PRO A 754 -3.36 -6.98 34.17
CA PRO A 754 -4.59 -7.63 33.73
C PRO A 754 -5.75 -7.19 34.63
N PHE A 755 -6.73 -6.50 34.03
CA PHE A 755 -7.97 -6.12 34.68
C PHE A 755 -8.94 -7.32 34.63
N LYS A 756 -9.62 -7.64 35.73
CA LYS A 756 -10.69 -8.66 35.71
C LYS A 756 -11.97 -8.02 35.16
N PHE A 757 -12.47 -8.55 34.05
CA PHE A 757 -13.76 -8.12 33.50
C PHE A 757 -14.92 -8.78 34.26
N THR A 758 -15.85 -7.99 34.75
CA THR A 758 -17.14 -8.49 35.25
C THR A 758 -18.10 -8.62 34.07
N ALA A 759 -18.38 -9.84 33.62
CA ALA A 759 -19.34 -10.12 32.55
C ALA A 759 -20.39 -11.12 33.04
N GLN A 760 -21.63 -11.01 32.53
CA GLN A 760 -22.73 -11.92 32.88
C GLN A 760 -22.81 -13.12 31.93
N THR A 761 -22.27 -12.98 30.70
CA THR A 761 -22.23 -14.06 29.71
C THR A 761 -20.82 -14.26 29.12
N PRO A 762 -20.49 -15.46 28.59
CA PRO A 762 -19.21 -15.69 27.91
C PRO A 762 -19.02 -14.81 26.67
N THR A 763 -20.09 -14.54 25.91
CA THR A 763 -20.03 -13.67 24.72
C THR A 763 -19.64 -12.24 25.09
N GLU A 764 -20.30 -11.67 26.10
CA GLU A 764 -19.97 -10.35 26.63
C GLU A 764 -18.54 -10.28 27.17
N HIS A 765 -18.07 -11.35 27.82
CA HIS A 765 -16.67 -11.44 28.26
C HIS A 765 -15.70 -11.33 27.08
N PHE A 766 -15.91 -12.10 26.00
CA PHE A 766 -15.03 -12.07 24.82
C PHE A 766 -15.08 -10.73 24.07
N GLU A 767 -16.24 -10.08 24.01
CA GLU A 767 -16.40 -8.74 23.42
C GLU A 767 -15.64 -7.68 24.23
N ASN A 768 -15.77 -7.69 25.55
CA ASN A 768 -15.06 -6.77 26.44
C ASN A 768 -13.53 -6.94 26.35
N VAL A 769 -13.05 -8.19 26.29
CA VAL A 769 -11.62 -8.49 26.09
C VAL A 769 -11.15 -8.00 24.71
N SER A 770 -11.96 -8.19 23.67
CA SER A 770 -11.65 -7.74 22.30
C SER A 770 -11.54 -6.22 22.22
N GLN A 771 -12.48 -5.50 22.82
CA GLN A 771 -12.47 -4.03 22.88
C GLN A 771 -11.26 -3.51 23.66
N TRP A 772 -10.93 -4.13 24.78
CA TRP A 772 -9.74 -3.78 25.56
C TRP A 772 -8.44 -3.98 24.78
N ILE A 773 -8.34 -5.06 23.99
CA ILE A 773 -7.19 -5.33 23.12
C ILE A 773 -7.02 -4.22 22.07
N ILE A 774 -8.13 -3.75 21.49
CA ILE A 774 -8.13 -2.68 20.47
C ILE A 774 -7.67 -1.35 21.07
N GLU A 775 -8.16 -0.99 22.26
CA GLU A 775 -7.85 0.28 22.91
C GLU A 775 -6.42 0.35 23.47
N ASN A 776 -5.85 -0.79 23.88
CA ASN A 776 -4.61 -0.83 24.68
C ASN A 776 -3.44 -1.52 23.99
N GLY A 777 -3.64 -2.07 22.78
CA GLY A 777 -2.60 -2.70 21.96
C GLY A 777 -1.47 -1.73 21.56
N PRO A 778 -0.40 -2.22 20.92
CA PRO A 778 -0.12 -3.63 20.61
C PRO A 778 0.21 -4.47 21.85
N PHE A 779 -0.12 -5.78 21.81
CA PHE A 779 0.23 -6.78 22.82
C PHE A 779 1.05 -7.92 22.21
N LEU A 780 1.99 -8.49 22.99
CA LEU A 780 2.84 -9.59 22.55
C LEU A 780 2.24 -10.95 22.94
N VAL A 781 2.12 -11.83 21.94
CA VAL A 781 1.51 -13.16 22.07
C VAL A 781 2.54 -14.25 21.79
N GLY A 782 2.76 -15.16 22.74
CA GLY A 782 3.56 -16.37 22.52
C GLY A 782 2.70 -17.54 22.10
N VAL A 783 3.05 -18.21 21.00
CA VAL A 783 2.34 -19.40 20.51
C VAL A 783 3.08 -20.67 20.93
N PHE A 784 2.38 -21.52 21.68
CA PHE A 784 2.88 -22.77 22.25
C PHE A 784 2.09 -23.97 21.72
N ARG A 785 2.75 -25.14 21.68
CA ARG A 785 2.12 -26.39 21.24
C ARG A 785 2.73 -27.58 21.96
N ASN A 786 1.89 -28.28 22.71
CA ASN A 786 2.17 -29.46 23.51
C ASN A 786 3.35 -29.30 24.50
N GLN A 787 3.58 -28.08 24.99
CA GLN A 787 4.60 -27.79 26.02
C GLN A 787 3.98 -27.86 27.41
N SER A 788 4.77 -28.21 28.42
CA SER A 788 4.27 -28.31 29.80
C SER A 788 3.90 -26.94 30.37
N LYS A 789 2.91 -26.87 31.27
CA LYS A 789 2.47 -25.62 31.91
C LYS A 789 3.63 -24.85 32.54
N ASP A 790 4.49 -25.53 33.30
CA ASP A 790 5.61 -24.90 33.99
C ASP A 790 6.62 -24.28 33.01
N GLU A 791 6.85 -24.94 31.88
CA GLU A 791 7.73 -24.45 30.82
C GLU A 791 7.15 -23.23 30.11
N VAL A 792 5.86 -23.26 29.76
CA VAL A 792 5.15 -22.15 29.11
C VAL A 792 5.17 -20.90 29.99
N PHE A 793 4.85 -21.03 31.28
CA PHE A 793 4.85 -19.90 32.22
C PHE A 793 6.27 -19.37 32.47
N ARG A 794 7.28 -20.23 32.52
CA ARG A 794 8.69 -19.80 32.63
C ARG A 794 9.09 -18.97 31.41
N ILE A 795 8.80 -19.44 30.20
CA ILE A 795 9.12 -18.73 28.95
C ILE A 795 8.33 -17.41 28.87
N ALA A 796 7.05 -17.42 29.24
CA ALA A 796 6.21 -16.22 29.23
C ALA A 796 6.72 -15.13 30.17
N ARG A 797 7.22 -15.50 31.36
CA ARG A 797 7.85 -14.54 32.29
C ARG A 797 9.21 -14.05 31.81
N GLU A 798 10.02 -14.91 31.18
CA GLU A 798 11.35 -14.53 30.70
C GLU A 798 11.29 -13.58 29.49
N LEU A 799 10.33 -13.82 28.59
CA LEU A 799 10.08 -13.00 27.41
C LEU A 799 9.08 -11.87 27.67
N ASP A 800 8.49 -11.85 28.86
CA ASP A 800 7.53 -10.84 29.30
C ASP A 800 6.38 -10.69 28.29
N LEU A 801 5.68 -11.79 28.05
CA LEU A 801 4.53 -11.89 27.16
C LEU A 801 3.27 -11.33 27.81
N ASP A 802 2.34 -10.80 27.01
CA ASP A 802 1.01 -10.38 27.48
C ASP A 802 -0.02 -11.52 27.36
N PHE A 803 0.07 -12.31 26.28
CA PHE A 803 -0.84 -13.43 26.01
C PHE A 803 -0.10 -14.73 25.71
N ILE A 804 -0.68 -15.83 26.19
CA ILE A 804 -0.29 -17.21 25.89
C ILE A 804 -1.32 -17.79 24.93
N GLN A 805 -0.89 -18.19 23.75
CA GLN A 805 -1.73 -18.86 22.76
C GLN A 805 -1.42 -20.36 22.71
N LEU A 806 -2.45 -21.18 22.96
CA LEU A 806 -2.38 -22.64 22.92
C LEU A 806 -2.87 -23.14 21.55
N HIS A 807 -2.07 -23.98 20.90
CA HIS A 807 -2.37 -24.49 19.54
C HIS A 807 -2.39 -26.02 19.42
N GLY A 808 -2.00 -26.73 20.48
CA GLY A 808 -1.94 -28.19 20.49
C GLY A 808 -3.18 -28.83 21.12
N SER A 809 -2.97 -30.03 21.63
CA SER A 809 -3.97 -30.85 22.31
C SER A 809 -3.78 -30.81 23.82
N GLU A 810 -3.18 -29.72 24.33
CA GLU A 810 -3.00 -29.54 25.77
C GLU A 810 -4.34 -29.39 26.50
N ASP A 811 -4.36 -29.71 27.79
CA ASP A 811 -5.51 -29.39 28.64
C ASP A 811 -5.63 -27.87 28.81
N LYS A 812 -6.48 -27.26 27.97
CA LYS A 812 -6.64 -25.80 27.84
C LYS A 812 -7.02 -25.13 29.17
N LEU A 813 -7.87 -25.77 29.99
CA LEU A 813 -8.35 -25.22 31.26
C LEU A 813 -7.26 -25.16 32.34
N SER A 814 -6.23 -26.01 32.26
CA SER A 814 -5.12 -25.99 33.21
C SER A 814 -4.30 -24.70 33.16
N PHE A 815 -4.45 -23.88 32.11
CA PHE A 815 -3.74 -22.62 31.88
C PHE A 815 -4.49 -21.38 32.37
N ILE A 816 -5.68 -21.51 32.96
CA ILE A 816 -6.38 -20.38 33.61
C ILE A 816 -5.48 -19.79 34.70
N ASN A 817 -5.29 -18.47 34.66
CA ASN A 817 -4.36 -17.76 35.53
C ASN A 817 -4.70 -16.26 35.62
N ASP A 818 -4.05 -15.54 36.54
CA ASP A 818 -4.24 -14.10 36.76
C ASP A 818 -3.07 -13.24 36.20
N GLU A 819 -2.03 -13.86 35.61
CA GLU A 819 -0.79 -13.19 35.15
C GLU A 819 -0.82 -12.83 33.65
N PHE A 820 -1.35 -13.71 32.81
CA PHE A 820 -1.31 -13.66 31.35
C PHE A 820 -2.69 -13.90 30.75
N GLY A 821 -3.01 -13.20 29.66
CA GLY A 821 -4.19 -13.51 28.86
C GLY A 821 -4.03 -14.86 28.12
N VAL A 822 -5.12 -15.61 27.93
CA VAL A 822 -5.07 -16.93 27.29
C VAL A 822 -5.88 -16.95 25.99
N ILE A 823 -5.24 -17.31 24.88
CA ILE A 823 -5.89 -17.54 23.60
C ILE A 823 -5.93 -19.04 23.33
N ALA A 824 -7.10 -19.65 23.43
CA ALA A 824 -7.28 -21.09 23.27
C ALA A 824 -7.83 -21.43 21.88
N ARG A 825 -7.09 -22.24 21.12
CA ARG A 825 -7.53 -22.72 19.79
C ARG A 825 -8.60 -23.79 19.91
N TYR A 826 -9.63 -23.71 19.06
CA TYR A 826 -10.67 -24.71 18.87
C TYR A 826 -10.81 -25.04 17.38
N VAL A 827 -10.71 -26.31 17.05
CA VAL A 827 -10.84 -26.80 15.68
C VAL A 827 -12.32 -26.92 15.31
N VAL A 828 -12.75 -26.20 14.29
CA VAL A 828 -14.13 -26.18 13.80
C VAL A 828 -14.27 -27.14 12.62
N PRO A 829 -15.29 -28.03 12.59
CA PRO A 829 -16.46 -28.09 13.49
C PRO A 829 -16.29 -28.98 14.73
N ASN A 830 -15.19 -29.72 14.85
CA ASN A 830 -15.05 -30.85 15.79
C ASN A 830 -15.07 -30.45 17.28
N GLU A 831 -14.58 -29.27 17.65
CA GLU A 831 -14.42 -28.82 19.04
C GLU A 831 -15.43 -27.72 19.45
N ILE A 832 -16.50 -27.50 18.68
CA ILE A 832 -17.52 -26.48 19.02
C ILE A 832 -18.26 -26.83 20.32
N GLU A 833 -18.58 -28.10 20.55
CA GLU A 833 -19.25 -28.55 21.78
C GLU A 833 -18.33 -28.37 23.00
N LEU A 834 -17.05 -28.68 22.84
CA LEU A 834 -16.03 -28.46 23.86
C LEU A 834 -15.88 -26.97 24.21
N LEU A 835 -15.92 -26.07 23.22
CA LEU A 835 -15.92 -24.63 23.46
C LEU A 835 -17.13 -24.19 24.29
N LYS A 836 -18.33 -24.71 23.98
CA LYS A 836 -19.54 -24.39 24.74
C LYS A 836 -19.41 -24.81 26.20
N GLU A 837 -18.93 -26.02 26.47
CA GLU A 837 -18.70 -26.53 27.84
C GLU A 837 -17.65 -25.71 28.60
N GLN A 838 -16.58 -25.28 27.93
CA GLN A 838 -15.48 -24.56 28.56
C GLN A 838 -15.72 -23.04 28.68
N SER A 839 -16.65 -22.47 27.92
CA SER A 839 -16.91 -21.03 27.80
C SER A 839 -17.11 -20.30 29.14
N THR A 840 -17.81 -20.92 30.09
CA THR A 840 -18.04 -20.32 31.42
C THR A 840 -16.78 -20.31 32.29
N SER A 841 -15.88 -21.28 32.10
CA SER A 841 -14.62 -21.34 32.83
C SER A 841 -13.63 -20.29 32.35
N TRP A 842 -13.69 -19.93 31.07
CA TRP A 842 -12.86 -18.89 30.45
C TRP A 842 -13.11 -17.49 31.00
N MET A 843 -14.31 -17.22 31.55
CA MET A 843 -14.63 -15.95 32.20
C MET A 843 -13.79 -15.67 33.46
N LYS A 844 -13.08 -16.67 34.00
CA LYS A 844 -12.27 -16.53 35.23
C LYS A 844 -10.93 -15.83 35.00
N CYS A 845 -10.48 -15.70 33.75
CA CYS A 845 -9.26 -14.98 33.36
C CYS A 845 -9.49 -14.17 32.09
N ILE A 846 -8.54 -13.33 31.71
CA ILE A 846 -8.59 -12.68 30.39
C ILE A 846 -8.39 -13.76 29.33
N SER A 847 -9.39 -13.98 28.48
CA SER A 847 -9.31 -15.06 27.50
C SER A 847 -10.03 -14.75 26.19
N MET A 848 -9.58 -15.38 25.11
CA MET A 848 -10.28 -15.39 23.83
C MET A 848 -10.24 -16.79 23.19
N PRO A 849 -11.36 -17.27 22.62
CA PRO A 849 -11.35 -18.45 21.78
C PRO A 849 -10.82 -18.09 20.39
N LEU A 850 -9.94 -18.93 19.86
CA LEU A 850 -9.52 -18.87 18.46
C LEU A 850 -10.16 -20.04 17.71
N LEU A 851 -11.03 -19.74 16.75
CA LEU A 851 -11.64 -20.75 15.89
C LEU A 851 -10.75 -20.98 14.67
N ASP A 852 -10.38 -22.24 14.41
CA ASP A 852 -9.48 -22.62 13.32
C ASP A 852 -10.03 -23.84 12.58
N SER A 853 -9.85 -23.92 11.26
CA SER A 853 -10.38 -25.00 10.39
C SER A 853 -9.38 -26.14 10.13
N GLU A 854 -8.20 -26.14 10.76
CA GLU A 854 -7.12 -27.13 10.62
C GLU A 854 -6.40 -27.15 9.25
N VAL A 855 -7.03 -26.68 8.18
CA VAL A 855 -6.42 -26.53 6.85
C VAL A 855 -5.49 -25.32 6.86
N GLY A 856 -4.22 -25.54 7.23
CA GLY A 856 -3.17 -24.53 7.10
C GLY A 856 -3.03 -24.13 5.62
N GLY A 857 -3.15 -22.84 5.34
CA GLY A 857 -3.11 -22.30 3.98
C GLY A 857 -1.88 -22.71 3.18
N GLU A 858 -2.11 -23.49 2.13
CA GLU A 858 -1.70 -23.08 0.79
C GLU A 858 -2.89 -22.34 0.17
N GLU A 859 -2.58 -21.27 -0.54
CA GLU A 859 -3.48 -20.24 -1.06
C GLU A 859 -4.76 -20.78 -1.73
N GLU A 860 -5.92 -20.24 -1.33
CA GLU A 860 -7.08 -19.97 -2.21
C GLU A 860 -7.92 -18.80 -1.66
#